data_AF-A0AA85JBK8-F1
#
_entry.id   AF-A0AA85JBK8-F1
#
_cell.length_a   1.000
_cell.length_b   1.000
_cell.length_c   1.000
_cell.angle_alpha   90.00
_cell.angle_beta   90.00
_cell.angle_gamma   90.00
#
_symmetry.space_group_name_H-M   'P 1'
#
loop_
_entity.id
_entity.type
_entity.pdbx_description
1 polymer ?
#
loop_
_entity_poly.entity_id
_entity_poly.type
_entity_poly.pdbx_seq_one_letter_code
_entity_poly.pdbx_strand_id
1 'polypeptide(L)'
;MHQLSDCNRFIAMSPVERLKMAKQKRLCFSCLKIGHTKWNCKATNKRSSGLTDMHPLLRTVNEPGNSVNCNSISRPLDIPQVFLGVLPVKVKGPKSSVETYALLDNGSDVTLIDAELAGCLGIKGPKQPLVVNTFNSAKTVVCERVSFQLESLATGETVEVDTAYTTSSMKLGEAIVPSRETVVGKPYLCDIPLPTLQDGRVRVLIGCSVPEAHKVLEERFGGRDDLFATKTPLGWTVRGPIPIVHISSLVTNDGDKLETMIKNMYDKEFCDCGVPGKGRSVEDLKAVKIAEDSCKYENGRFSVGLPWRFKDRQLVCNRKVALKRLMGLQKKFLSDAELWSKYKEVVDKHIMKGYVERLVDQSEPGKWYLPHHPVFNPRKPGKLRVVFDCSAKHEGVSLNDNLYSGPDCVSSLVGLLLRFRKFTVAVAADIEEMFLQVKVPESDRDHLRFLWFDDGPCGKVSEYRMTVHPFGATSSPFCANFALRKAVSTFGSNDLLDVIDCCFYVDDCLASFDDDKSAVRFATSITEVLAKAGFRLTKWVSNSLDVLKHIDPEDRAPTVRDLPVDTLPVERTLGMRWDVNSDTFGFSVGDIDKPVTRRGVLSVLSSVFDPLGLVAPYLLPARRLFQETCRKGLQWDEPLSERQREEWKGWVNSLRMLNLHSVSRPLKPSRNHDIIDFHVFSDASEVGFGAAVYIRTTLRNDIDVSLVMGKSRVAPLKTVSIPRLELNAALLAAQLFTTVCKELDYPKHPVTFWTDSMSVIYYIRNESARYACFVANRVSQIRELTTVEQWRYVPSGKNPADLASRGVIDMNVVKNKWWKGPEFLLRADSMWPRREDEPPINECALELKTSVSLTSTQERHSGLHPLFKYYSSWYKLLKAVAWLTRYVTYLKVMHLAGYENMNVGPLRVEDIRNAELAILRAAQWEAWGEIAKEDSPDFADFKVRLDRLSPIVSEGIARVGGRLQMLESSYETRHPALLPCYHPVTDLIIRHYHVLEGHLGTSQVLSSIRSIPLQFNDSPQHFYFSKTAFNPL
;
A
#
# COMPACT_ATOMS: atom_id res chain seq x y z
N MET A 1 22.57 -40.94 -34.45
CA MET A 1 22.55 -39.47 -34.60
C MET A 1 21.20 -38.97 -34.13
N HIS A 2 21.14 -38.08 -33.13
CA HIS A 2 19.91 -37.41 -32.69
C HIS A 2 19.80 -36.03 -33.34
N GLN A 3 18.59 -35.44 -33.41
CA GLN A 3 18.44 -34.07 -33.92
C GLN A 3 18.95 -33.07 -32.88
N LEU A 4 19.53 -31.96 -33.34
CA LEU A 4 20.06 -30.90 -32.46
C LEU A 4 18.98 -30.27 -31.57
N SER A 5 17.71 -30.35 -31.98
CA SER A 5 16.55 -29.96 -31.17
C SER A 5 16.38 -30.79 -29.89
N ASP A 6 16.93 -32.01 -29.88
CA ASP A 6 16.74 -33.00 -28.82
C ASP A 6 18.06 -33.26 -28.07
N CYS A 7 19.09 -32.44 -28.35
CA CYS A 7 20.41 -32.56 -27.75
C CYS A 7 20.47 -31.78 -26.43
N ASN A 8 20.48 -32.46 -25.29
CA ASN A 8 20.58 -31.82 -23.96
C ASN A 8 21.78 -30.89 -23.83
N ARG A 9 22.92 -31.22 -24.46
CA ARG A 9 24.13 -30.37 -24.41
C ARG A 9 23.97 -29.09 -25.23
N PHE A 10 23.22 -29.12 -26.33
CA PHE A 10 22.91 -27.94 -27.14
C PHE A 10 21.84 -27.07 -26.47
N ILE A 11 20.83 -27.69 -25.85
CA ILE A 11 19.79 -26.99 -25.07
C ILE A 11 20.36 -26.39 -23.77
N ALA A 12 21.44 -26.92 -23.21
CA ALA A 12 22.07 -26.31 -22.04
C ALA A 12 22.85 -25.02 -22.36
N MET A 13 23.27 -24.80 -23.62
CA MET A 13 24.03 -23.61 -24.03
C MET A 13 23.16 -22.34 -24.04
N SER A 14 23.76 -21.17 -23.85
CA SER A 14 23.04 -19.90 -23.99
C SER A 14 22.59 -19.67 -25.45
N PRO A 15 21.51 -18.90 -25.71
CA PRO A 15 21.06 -18.62 -27.08
C PRO A 15 22.15 -18.03 -27.98
N VAL A 16 23.05 -17.21 -27.42
CA VAL A 16 24.19 -16.61 -28.12
C VAL A 16 25.22 -17.67 -28.53
N GLU A 17 25.53 -18.62 -27.64
CA GLU A 17 26.44 -19.74 -27.92
C GLU A 17 25.86 -20.70 -28.95
N ARG A 18 24.56 -21.02 -28.85
CA ARG A 18 23.86 -21.84 -29.85
C ARG A 18 23.87 -21.19 -31.23
N LEU A 19 23.70 -19.87 -31.31
CA LEU A 19 23.76 -19.11 -32.57
C LEU A 19 25.19 -19.13 -33.16
N LYS A 20 26.22 -19.00 -32.31
CA LYS A 20 27.62 -19.09 -32.72
C LYS A 20 27.96 -20.49 -33.25
N MET A 21 27.50 -21.53 -32.57
CA MET A 21 27.67 -22.92 -33.01
C MET A 21 26.93 -23.20 -34.33
N ALA A 22 25.70 -22.70 -34.48
CA ALA A 22 24.94 -22.82 -35.72
C ALA A 22 25.66 -22.17 -36.91
N LYS A 23 26.30 -21.00 -36.70
CA LYS A 23 27.15 -20.35 -37.70
C LYS A 23 28.39 -21.18 -38.04
N GLN A 24 29.13 -21.65 -37.04
CA GLN A 24 30.36 -22.43 -37.25
C GLN A 24 30.11 -23.74 -37.99
N LYS A 25 29.01 -24.44 -37.69
CA LYS A 25 28.66 -25.73 -38.31
C LYS A 25 27.79 -25.59 -39.57
N ARG A 26 27.59 -24.37 -40.08
CA ARG A 26 26.79 -24.03 -41.27
C ARG A 26 25.39 -24.67 -41.24
N LEU A 27 24.72 -24.59 -40.10
CA LEU A 27 23.36 -25.09 -39.91
C LEU A 27 22.33 -24.10 -40.45
N CYS A 28 21.23 -24.61 -40.98
CA CYS A 28 20.07 -23.80 -41.32
C CYS A 28 19.48 -23.16 -40.06
N PHE A 29 19.38 -21.83 -39.99
CA PHE A 29 18.84 -21.15 -38.81
C PHE A 29 17.34 -21.33 -38.61
N SER A 30 16.64 -21.93 -39.56
CA SER A 30 15.20 -22.25 -39.44
C SER A 30 14.96 -23.66 -38.88
N CYS A 31 15.77 -24.67 -39.26
CA CYS A 31 15.53 -26.08 -38.89
C CYS A 31 16.73 -26.80 -38.25
N LEU A 32 17.86 -26.12 -38.06
CA LEU A 32 19.11 -26.63 -37.46
C LEU A 32 19.73 -27.86 -38.16
N LYS A 33 19.44 -28.07 -39.45
CA LYS A 33 20.04 -29.15 -40.28
C LYS A 33 21.17 -28.61 -41.19
N ILE A 34 22.11 -29.48 -41.56
CA ILE A 34 23.22 -29.20 -42.49
C ILE A 34 22.72 -29.31 -43.95
N GLY A 35 23.34 -28.55 -44.86
CA GLY A 35 23.20 -28.76 -46.32
C GLY A 35 22.29 -27.77 -47.04
N HIS A 36 21.64 -26.84 -46.33
CA HIS A 36 20.86 -25.76 -46.94
C HIS A 36 20.82 -24.53 -46.04
N THR A 37 20.57 -23.37 -46.64
CA THR A 37 20.38 -22.10 -45.91
C THR A 37 18.90 -21.92 -45.57
N LYS A 38 18.61 -20.98 -44.66
CA LYS A 38 17.25 -20.57 -44.28
C LYS A 38 16.36 -20.32 -45.51
N TRP A 39 16.90 -19.65 -46.54
CA TRP A 39 16.17 -19.29 -47.76
C TRP A 39 15.72 -20.50 -48.59
N ASN A 40 16.43 -21.62 -48.50
CA ASN A 40 16.12 -22.86 -49.24
C ASN A 40 15.53 -23.94 -48.33
N CYS A 41 14.99 -23.56 -47.16
CA CYS A 41 14.48 -24.50 -46.18
C CYS A 41 13.00 -24.86 -46.45
N LYS A 42 12.72 -26.14 -46.70
CA LYS A 42 11.35 -26.64 -46.89
C LYS A 42 10.47 -26.58 -45.64
N ALA A 43 11.06 -26.39 -44.44
CA ALA A 43 10.31 -26.32 -43.18
C ALA A 43 9.71 -24.93 -42.90
N THR A 44 10.18 -23.88 -43.58
CA THR A 44 9.69 -22.49 -43.42
C THR A 44 8.28 -22.29 -43.97
N ASN A 45 7.87 -23.08 -44.98
CA ASN A 45 6.55 -22.97 -45.63
C ASN A 45 5.36 -23.52 -44.82
N LYS A 46 5.55 -23.94 -43.55
CA LYS A 46 4.46 -24.43 -42.67
C LYS A 46 4.18 -23.55 -41.44
N ARG A 47 4.82 -22.38 -41.32
CA ARG A 47 4.59 -21.46 -40.18
C ARG A 47 4.03 -20.13 -40.70
N SER A 48 2.71 -20.07 -40.84
CA SER A 48 1.97 -18.84 -41.11
C SER A 48 1.71 -18.09 -39.80
N SER A 49 2.65 -17.24 -39.41
CA SER A 49 2.39 -16.04 -38.58
C SER A 49 3.66 -15.20 -38.60
N GLY A 50 3.58 -14.03 -39.22
CA GLY A 50 4.68 -13.09 -39.34
C GLY A 50 5.09 -12.60 -37.95
N LEU A 51 6.22 -13.09 -37.47
CA LEU A 51 7.23 -12.44 -36.61
C LEU A 51 8.24 -13.51 -36.17
N THR A 52 9.46 -13.43 -36.73
CA THR A 52 10.71 -14.17 -36.43
C THR A 52 11.00 -15.49 -37.17
N ASP A 53 11.76 -15.37 -38.28
CA ASP A 53 12.24 -16.45 -39.15
C ASP A 53 13.40 -17.32 -38.60
N MET A 54 13.56 -17.42 -37.28
CA MET A 54 14.66 -18.13 -36.64
C MET A 54 14.14 -19.23 -35.71
N HIS A 55 14.84 -20.38 -35.68
CA HIS A 55 14.49 -21.53 -34.85
C HIS A 55 14.39 -21.11 -33.36
N PRO A 56 13.34 -21.51 -32.61
CA PRO A 56 13.09 -21.04 -31.24
C PRO A 56 14.30 -21.16 -30.29
N LEU A 57 15.05 -22.25 -30.42
CA LEU A 57 16.26 -22.49 -29.62
C LEU A 57 17.41 -21.49 -29.85
N LEU A 58 17.38 -20.71 -30.93
CA LEU A 58 18.39 -19.69 -31.24
C LEU A 58 17.96 -18.27 -30.82
N ARG A 59 16.76 -18.08 -30.26
CA ARG A 59 16.23 -16.76 -29.92
C ARG A 59 16.79 -16.29 -28.58
N THR A 60 17.30 -15.07 -28.54
CA THR A 60 17.61 -14.34 -27.30
C THR A 60 16.31 -13.76 -26.75
N VAL A 61 15.89 -14.20 -25.57
CA VAL A 61 14.84 -13.51 -24.80
C VAL A 61 15.50 -12.26 -24.20
N ASN A 62 14.99 -11.07 -24.53
CA ASN A 62 15.45 -9.85 -23.88
C ASN A 62 15.10 -9.93 -22.38
N GLU A 63 16.09 -9.84 -21.51
CA GLU A 63 15.88 -9.58 -20.08
C GLU A 63 15.07 -8.27 -19.91
N PRO A 64 14.20 -8.15 -18.89
CA PRO A 64 13.49 -6.92 -18.61
C PRO A 64 14.47 -5.86 -18.09
N GLY A 65 15.08 -5.12 -19.02
CA GLY A 65 15.75 -3.87 -18.71
C GLY A 65 14.72 -2.87 -18.18
N ASN A 66 14.97 -2.36 -16.97
CA ASN A 66 14.20 -1.29 -16.33
C ASN A 66 14.02 -0.13 -17.32
N SER A 67 12.83 0.01 -17.90
CA SER A 67 12.46 1.06 -18.85
C SER A 67 11.97 2.31 -18.14
N VAL A 68 12.16 3.45 -18.77
CA VAL A 68 11.66 4.76 -18.31
C VAL A 68 10.17 4.83 -18.65
N ASN A 69 9.32 4.89 -17.64
CA ASN A 69 7.92 5.29 -17.81
C ASN A 69 7.88 6.82 -17.84
N CYS A 70 7.86 7.41 -19.03
CA CYS A 70 7.44 8.79 -19.22
C CYS A 70 5.90 8.83 -19.24
N ASN A 71 5.33 9.46 -18.20
CA ASN A 71 3.95 9.96 -18.10
C ASN A 71 2.76 8.97 -18.20
N SER A 72 2.87 7.76 -17.65
CA SER A 72 1.67 6.96 -17.30
C SER A 72 1.39 7.02 -15.79
N ILE A 73 0.66 8.04 -15.36
CA ILE A 73 -0.05 8.00 -14.07
C ILE A 73 -1.24 7.05 -14.28
N SER A 74 -1.27 5.95 -13.55
CA SER A 74 -2.42 5.03 -13.48
C SER A 74 -3.68 5.82 -13.08
N ARG A 75 -4.68 5.86 -13.96
CA ARG A 75 -5.91 6.65 -13.76
C ARG A 75 -6.88 5.96 -12.79
N PRO A 76 -7.58 6.72 -11.91
CA PRO A 76 -8.79 6.27 -11.23
C PRO A 76 -9.91 5.95 -12.24
N LEU A 77 -10.80 5.01 -11.91
CA LEU A 77 -11.89 4.52 -12.77
C LEU A 77 -12.98 5.57 -13.10
N ASP A 78 -12.98 6.74 -12.45
CA ASP A 78 -14.09 7.70 -12.47
C ASP A 78 -13.82 8.98 -13.29
N ILE A 79 -12.73 9.05 -14.07
CA ILE A 79 -12.37 10.24 -14.86
C ILE A 79 -12.60 9.96 -16.36
N PRO A 80 -13.31 10.82 -17.11
CA PRO A 80 -13.51 10.64 -18.54
C PRO A 80 -12.17 10.53 -19.27
N GLN A 81 -12.10 9.62 -20.24
CA GLN A 81 -10.91 9.46 -21.06
C GLN A 81 -10.65 10.76 -21.84
N VAL A 82 -9.39 11.18 -21.98
CA VAL A 82 -9.04 12.46 -22.61
C VAL A 82 -8.24 12.20 -23.88
N PHE A 83 -8.60 12.90 -24.96
CA PHE A 83 -7.75 12.99 -26.15
C PHE A 83 -6.53 13.84 -25.85
N LEU A 84 -5.36 13.25 -26.07
CA LEU A 84 -4.08 13.95 -26.02
C LEU A 84 -3.80 14.60 -27.38
N GLY A 85 -2.85 15.55 -27.41
CA GLY A 85 -2.43 16.25 -28.62
C GLY A 85 -1.67 15.36 -29.60
N VAL A 86 -2.30 14.30 -30.09
CA VAL A 86 -1.74 13.33 -31.04
C VAL A 86 -2.10 13.76 -32.46
N LEU A 87 -1.14 13.65 -33.37
CA LEU A 87 -1.33 13.95 -34.79
C LEU A 87 -0.47 13.04 -35.67
N PRO A 88 -0.93 12.71 -36.89
CA PRO A 88 -0.20 11.84 -37.80
C PRO A 88 0.88 12.62 -38.55
N VAL A 89 2.11 12.08 -38.57
CA VAL A 89 3.27 12.69 -39.21
C VAL A 89 4.00 11.68 -40.08
N LYS A 90 4.70 12.16 -41.10
CA LYS A 90 5.73 11.41 -41.82
C LYS A 90 7.10 11.83 -41.30
N VAL A 91 7.84 10.87 -40.73
CA VAL A 91 9.21 11.09 -40.28
C VAL A 91 10.15 10.76 -41.44
N LYS A 92 10.94 11.73 -41.89
CA LYS A 92 11.94 11.57 -42.95
C LYS A 92 13.32 11.37 -42.33
N GLY A 93 13.96 10.27 -42.70
CA GLY A 93 15.36 10.01 -42.39
C GLY A 93 16.19 9.72 -43.63
N PRO A 94 17.50 9.48 -43.47
CA PRO A 94 18.43 9.35 -44.59
C PRO A 94 18.13 8.17 -45.53
N LYS A 95 17.49 7.09 -45.04
CA LYS A 95 17.25 5.87 -45.82
C LYS A 95 15.82 5.70 -46.30
N SER A 96 14.86 6.23 -45.56
CA SER A 96 13.43 6.01 -45.80
C SER A 96 12.60 7.08 -45.10
N SER A 97 11.30 7.09 -45.38
CA SER A 97 10.31 7.86 -44.61
C SER A 97 9.25 6.91 -44.08
N VAL A 98 8.77 7.15 -42.86
CA VAL A 98 7.79 6.29 -42.18
C VAL A 98 6.67 7.16 -41.60
N GLU A 99 5.44 6.75 -41.85
CA GLU A 99 4.25 7.41 -41.30
C GLU A 99 3.94 6.84 -39.90
N THR A 100 3.77 7.72 -38.92
CA THR A 100 3.50 7.34 -37.54
C THR A 100 2.76 8.46 -36.82
N TYR A 101 2.27 8.19 -35.61
CA TYR A 101 1.71 9.25 -34.77
C TYR A 101 2.81 9.91 -33.93
N ALA A 102 2.72 11.23 -33.81
CA ALA A 102 3.50 12.03 -32.88
C ALA A 102 2.60 12.61 -31.78
N LEU A 103 3.10 12.65 -30.55
CA LEU A 103 2.47 13.33 -29.43
C LEU A 103 3.13 14.70 -29.23
N LEU A 104 2.34 15.77 -29.26
CA LEU A 104 2.76 17.09 -28.81
C LEU A 104 2.64 17.15 -27.28
N ASP A 105 3.78 17.18 -26.59
CA ASP A 105 3.85 17.25 -25.13
C ASP A 105 4.45 18.58 -24.66
N ASN A 106 3.58 19.49 -24.21
CA ASN A 106 3.99 20.79 -23.67
C ASN A 106 4.69 20.67 -22.31
N GLY A 107 4.63 19.50 -21.65
CA GLY A 107 5.28 19.21 -20.38
C GLY A 107 6.68 18.60 -20.52
N SER A 108 7.12 18.31 -21.74
CA SER A 108 8.47 17.77 -22.01
C SER A 108 9.38 18.85 -22.58
N ASP A 109 10.58 18.96 -22.04
CA ASP A 109 11.64 19.86 -22.50
C ASP A 109 12.47 19.28 -23.67
N VAL A 110 12.33 17.99 -23.95
CA VAL A 110 13.12 17.27 -24.97
C VAL A 110 12.23 16.49 -25.94
N THR A 111 12.63 16.43 -27.21
CA THR A 111 12.01 15.56 -28.22
C THR A 111 12.60 14.15 -28.17
N LEU A 112 11.75 13.13 -28.18
CA LEU A 112 12.14 11.72 -28.13
C LEU A 112 11.65 10.97 -29.38
N ILE A 113 12.45 10.01 -29.84
CA ILE A 113 12.10 9.11 -30.94
C ILE A 113 12.35 7.65 -30.56
N ASP A 114 11.43 6.77 -30.95
CA ASP A 114 11.58 5.32 -30.80
C ASP A 114 12.86 4.81 -31.48
N ALA A 115 13.67 4.03 -30.75
CA ALA A 115 14.96 3.56 -31.25
C ALA A 115 14.83 2.61 -32.45
N GLU A 116 13.74 1.82 -32.52
CA GLU A 116 13.47 0.98 -33.68
C GLU A 116 13.13 1.84 -34.91
N LEU A 117 12.35 2.92 -34.72
CA LEU A 117 11.99 3.86 -35.79
C LEU A 117 13.24 4.57 -36.33
N ALA A 118 14.08 5.11 -35.44
CA ALA A 118 15.34 5.74 -35.82
C ALA A 118 16.25 4.78 -36.61
N GLY A 119 16.31 3.51 -36.17
CA GLY A 119 17.04 2.44 -36.85
C GLY A 119 16.51 2.16 -38.27
N CYS A 120 15.19 2.06 -38.45
CA CYS A 120 14.55 1.86 -39.75
C CYS A 120 14.78 3.02 -40.72
N LEU A 121 14.78 4.25 -40.21
CA LEU A 121 15.00 5.48 -40.99
C LEU A 121 16.49 5.71 -41.31
N GLY A 122 17.39 4.96 -40.68
CA GLY A 122 18.84 5.10 -40.84
C GLY A 122 19.43 6.30 -40.10
N ILE A 123 18.69 6.85 -39.13
CA ILE A 123 19.10 7.99 -38.32
C ILE A 123 20.06 7.48 -37.22
N LYS A 124 21.23 8.10 -37.10
CA LYS A 124 22.24 7.77 -36.09
C LYS A 124 22.91 9.03 -35.59
N GLY A 125 23.37 9.01 -34.34
CA GLY A 125 24.18 10.10 -33.81
C GLY A 125 24.97 9.72 -32.56
N PRO A 126 25.68 10.68 -31.95
CA PRO A 126 26.56 10.40 -30.83
C PRO A 126 25.78 9.94 -29.60
N LYS A 127 26.30 8.93 -28.89
CA LYS A 127 25.75 8.47 -27.61
C LYS A 127 26.06 9.47 -26.50
N GLN A 128 25.05 9.86 -25.74
CA GLN A 128 25.19 10.73 -24.58
C GLN A 128 24.21 10.33 -23.46
N PRO A 129 24.58 10.58 -22.19
CA PRO A 129 23.67 10.38 -21.07
C PRO A 129 22.59 11.49 -21.06
N LEU A 130 21.33 11.09 -20.98
CA LEU A 130 20.17 11.95 -20.76
C LEU A 130 19.61 11.66 -19.36
N VAL A 131 19.44 12.71 -18.57
CA VAL A 131 18.77 12.62 -17.26
C VAL A 131 17.29 12.88 -17.47
N VAL A 132 16.45 11.88 -17.23
CA VAL A 132 14.99 12.00 -17.29
C VAL A 132 14.46 12.20 -15.88
N ASN A 133 13.91 13.38 -15.64
CA ASN A 133 13.27 13.72 -14.37
C ASN A 133 11.75 13.58 -14.50
N THR A 134 11.15 12.74 -13.67
CA THR A 134 9.69 12.65 -13.48
C THR A 134 9.33 13.11 -12.06
N PHE A 135 8.07 13.44 -11.81
CA PHE A 135 7.60 14.04 -10.54
C PHE A 135 8.05 13.28 -9.27
N ASN A 136 8.32 11.97 -9.37
CA ASN A 136 8.70 11.12 -8.24
C ASN A 136 10.12 10.50 -8.35
N SER A 137 10.86 10.72 -9.46
CA SER A 137 12.16 10.07 -9.65
C SER A 137 13.02 10.73 -10.73
N ALA A 138 14.34 10.70 -10.55
CA ALA A 138 15.32 11.07 -11.57
C ALA A 138 16.08 9.81 -12.03
N LYS A 139 16.24 9.61 -13.34
CA LYS A 139 16.97 8.47 -13.90
C LYS A 139 17.82 8.87 -15.08
N THR A 140 19.09 8.46 -15.09
CA THR A 140 20.01 8.66 -16.21
C THR A 140 19.95 7.49 -17.17
N VAL A 141 19.78 7.78 -18.47
CA VAL A 141 19.75 6.78 -19.55
C VAL A 141 20.74 7.18 -20.63
N VAL A 142 21.44 6.20 -21.21
CA VAL A 142 22.32 6.43 -22.37
C VAL A 142 21.48 6.32 -23.64
N CYS A 143 21.48 7.38 -24.46
CA CYS A 143 20.71 7.49 -25.70
C CYS A 143 21.55 8.14 -26.81
N GLU A 144 21.10 8.05 -28.06
CA GLU A 144 21.75 8.73 -29.20
C GLU A 144 21.08 10.08 -29.45
N ARG A 145 21.89 11.14 -29.59
CA ARG A 145 21.41 12.45 -30.04
C ARG A 145 21.23 12.43 -31.56
N VAL A 146 20.03 12.66 -32.03
CA VAL A 146 19.67 12.52 -33.44
C VAL A 146 18.92 13.75 -33.96
N SER A 147 18.92 13.92 -35.28
CA SER A 147 18.12 14.92 -35.99
C SER A 147 17.33 14.26 -37.12
N PHE A 148 16.16 14.80 -37.42
CA PHE A 148 15.28 14.32 -38.48
C PHE A 148 14.25 15.39 -38.86
N GLN A 149 13.56 15.18 -39.98
CA GLN A 149 12.52 16.08 -40.45
C GLN A 149 11.15 15.44 -40.25
N LEU A 150 10.19 16.22 -39.76
CA LEU A 150 8.77 15.85 -39.67
C LEU A 150 8.02 16.51 -40.81
N GLU A 151 7.13 15.77 -41.46
CA GLU A 151 6.26 16.28 -42.52
C GLU A 151 4.79 16.04 -42.16
N SER A 152 3.99 17.08 -42.32
CA SER A 152 2.53 17.03 -42.19
C SER A 152 1.92 16.17 -43.29
N LEU A 153 1.13 15.17 -42.93
CA LEU A 153 0.39 14.37 -43.91
C LEU A 153 -0.78 15.14 -44.55
N ALA A 154 -1.22 16.26 -43.95
CA ALA A 154 -2.34 17.05 -44.44
C ALA A 154 -1.91 18.19 -45.36
N THR A 155 -0.81 18.87 -45.05
CA THR A 155 -0.36 20.09 -45.74
C THR A 155 0.97 19.92 -46.49
N GLY A 156 1.73 18.86 -46.20
CA GLY A 156 3.09 18.69 -46.74
C GLY A 156 4.12 19.65 -46.15
N GLU A 157 3.74 20.48 -45.17
CA GLU A 157 4.65 21.35 -44.44
C GLU A 157 5.65 20.52 -43.62
N THR A 158 6.90 20.96 -43.60
CA THR A 158 8.00 20.26 -42.92
C THR A 158 8.51 21.06 -41.73
N VAL A 159 8.71 20.38 -40.60
CA VAL A 159 9.34 20.93 -39.39
C VAL A 159 10.65 20.18 -39.15
N GLU A 160 11.74 20.92 -39.01
CA GLU A 160 13.06 20.35 -38.70
C GLU A 160 13.20 20.07 -37.19
N VAL A 161 13.72 18.89 -36.86
CA VAL A 161 14.04 18.50 -35.48
C VAL A 161 15.55 18.38 -35.36
N ASP A 162 16.19 19.46 -34.90
CA ASP A 162 17.65 19.54 -34.81
C ASP A 162 18.24 18.69 -33.68
N THR A 163 17.49 18.50 -32.59
CA THR A 163 17.92 17.71 -31.43
C THR A 163 16.78 16.90 -30.87
N ALA A 164 16.89 15.58 -31.01
CA ALA A 164 16.05 14.58 -30.40
C ALA A 164 16.90 13.45 -29.81
N TYR A 165 16.29 12.61 -28.97
CA TYR A 165 16.98 11.52 -28.28
C TYR A 165 16.27 10.19 -28.51
N THR A 166 17.05 9.13 -28.76
CA THR A 166 16.49 7.79 -28.95
C THR A 166 16.08 7.13 -27.63
N THR A 167 14.96 6.40 -27.62
CA THR A 167 14.50 5.62 -26.46
C THR A 167 14.14 4.19 -26.85
N SER A 168 14.51 3.22 -26.03
CA SER A 168 14.34 1.78 -26.29
C SER A 168 12.94 1.24 -26.00
N SER A 169 12.05 2.05 -25.40
CA SER A 169 10.63 1.69 -25.24
C SER A 169 9.76 2.91 -24.96
N MET A 170 9.08 3.45 -25.97
CA MET A 170 7.95 4.37 -25.76
C MET A 170 6.71 3.55 -25.40
N LYS A 171 6.45 3.34 -24.10
CA LYS A 171 5.19 2.77 -23.61
C LYS A 171 4.15 3.87 -23.39
N LEU A 172 3.93 4.71 -24.40
CA LEU A 172 2.74 5.53 -24.49
C LEU A 172 1.62 4.53 -24.81
N GLY A 173 0.85 4.13 -23.79
CA GLY A 173 -0.29 3.20 -23.99
C GLY A 173 -1.16 3.67 -25.15
N GLU A 174 -1.76 2.74 -25.90
CA GLU A 174 -2.53 3.00 -27.15
C GLU A 174 -3.28 4.34 -27.06
N ALA A 175 -2.65 5.41 -27.51
CA ALA A 175 -3.21 6.75 -27.35
C ALA A 175 -4.43 6.77 -28.26
N ILE A 176 -5.62 7.04 -27.70
CA ILE A 176 -6.82 7.07 -28.53
C ILE A 176 -6.65 8.22 -29.51
N VAL A 177 -6.64 7.89 -30.80
CA VAL A 177 -6.58 8.86 -31.88
C VAL A 177 -8.01 9.31 -32.21
N PRO A 178 -8.27 10.62 -32.36
CA PRO A 178 -9.58 11.10 -32.78
C PRO A 178 -9.96 10.55 -34.15
N SER A 179 -11.09 9.85 -34.25
CA SER A 179 -11.67 9.38 -35.52
C SER A 179 -12.79 10.31 -35.98
N ARG A 180 -13.15 10.28 -37.28
CA ARG A 180 -14.32 11.04 -37.79
C ARG A 180 -15.59 10.76 -37.00
N GLU A 181 -15.79 9.52 -36.57
CA GLU A 181 -16.92 9.07 -35.75
C GLU A 181 -16.98 9.78 -34.40
N THR A 182 -15.83 10.16 -33.84
CA THR A 182 -15.76 10.84 -32.53
C THR A 182 -16.11 12.32 -32.60
N VAL A 183 -16.07 12.89 -33.80
CA VAL A 183 -16.34 14.31 -34.06
C VAL A 183 -17.77 14.52 -34.59
N VAL A 184 -18.51 13.43 -34.82
CA VAL A 184 -19.91 13.47 -35.27
C VAL A 184 -20.79 14.22 -34.27
N GLY A 185 -21.57 15.18 -34.75
CA GLY A 185 -22.47 16.00 -33.92
C GLY A 185 -21.85 17.31 -33.40
N LYS A 186 -20.62 17.65 -33.80
CA LYS A 186 -19.94 18.90 -33.44
C LYS A 186 -19.74 19.80 -34.68
N PRO A 187 -20.60 20.80 -34.91
CA PRO A 187 -20.53 21.65 -36.10
C PRO A 187 -19.21 22.40 -36.26
N TYR A 188 -18.52 22.71 -35.15
CA TYR A 188 -17.27 23.45 -35.14
C TYR A 188 -16.02 22.59 -35.47
N LEU A 189 -16.17 21.26 -35.57
CA LEU A 189 -15.08 20.33 -35.87
C LEU A 189 -15.35 19.47 -37.13
N CYS A 190 -16.50 19.63 -37.79
CA CYS A 190 -16.96 18.70 -38.83
C CYS A 190 -16.14 18.74 -40.13
N ASP A 191 -15.46 19.85 -40.40
CA ASP A 191 -14.62 20.11 -41.56
C ASP A 191 -13.13 19.83 -41.31
N ILE A 192 -12.75 19.35 -40.11
CA ILE A 192 -11.36 19.09 -39.77
C ILE A 192 -10.88 17.75 -40.38
N PRO A 193 -9.76 17.73 -41.13
CA PRO A 193 -9.17 16.50 -41.62
C PRO A 193 -8.47 15.74 -40.49
N LEU A 194 -8.91 14.50 -40.24
CA LEU A 194 -8.34 13.57 -39.26
C LEU A 194 -7.87 12.28 -39.96
N PRO A 195 -6.62 12.23 -40.46
CA PRO A 195 -6.08 11.04 -41.10
C PRO A 195 -5.91 9.89 -40.09
N THR A 196 -6.26 8.67 -40.47
CA THR A 196 -6.07 7.47 -39.63
C THR A 196 -4.99 6.56 -40.23
N LEU A 197 -3.91 6.35 -39.49
CA LEU A 197 -2.83 5.42 -39.83
C LEU A 197 -3.13 4.00 -39.35
N GLN A 198 -2.67 2.98 -40.09
CA GLN A 198 -2.88 1.56 -39.76
C GLN A 198 -2.13 1.08 -38.50
N ASP A 199 -0.97 1.66 -38.19
CA ASP A 199 -0.10 1.19 -37.09
C ASP A 199 -0.53 1.70 -35.71
N GLY A 200 -1.44 2.69 -35.60
CA GLY A 200 -2.06 3.13 -34.32
C GLY A 200 -1.12 3.64 -33.20
N ARG A 201 0.19 3.45 -33.33
CA ARG A 201 1.19 3.67 -32.28
C ARG A 201 1.83 5.05 -32.41
N VAL A 202 2.01 5.69 -31.26
CA VAL A 202 2.81 6.91 -31.14
C VAL A 202 4.28 6.53 -30.99
N ARG A 203 5.13 6.98 -31.92
CA ARG A 203 6.57 6.62 -31.95
C ARG A 203 7.50 7.83 -31.87
N VAL A 204 6.93 9.03 -31.79
CA VAL A 204 7.64 10.30 -31.62
C VAL A 204 6.91 11.12 -30.54
N LEU A 205 7.66 11.69 -29.61
CA LEU A 205 7.17 12.66 -28.64
C LEU A 205 7.89 13.98 -28.92
N ILE A 206 7.13 15.02 -29.22
CA ILE A 206 7.64 16.33 -29.58
C ILE A 206 7.53 17.22 -28.34
N GLY A 207 8.67 17.49 -27.71
CA GLY A 207 8.76 18.40 -26.58
C GLY A 207 8.85 19.86 -27.00
N CYS A 208 8.91 20.76 -26.03
CA CYS A 208 9.07 22.20 -26.23
C CYS A 208 10.42 22.58 -26.87
N SER A 209 11.37 21.65 -27.01
CA SER A 209 12.61 21.82 -27.79
C SER A 209 12.37 22.06 -29.29
N VAL A 210 11.16 21.81 -29.80
CA VAL A 210 10.77 22.11 -31.19
C VAL A 210 9.57 23.07 -31.17
N PRO A 211 9.78 24.36 -30.89
CA PRO A 211 8.68 25.32 -30.69
C PRO A 211 7.82 25.51 -31.95
N GLU A 212 8.40 25.34 -33.14
CA GLU A 212 7.69 25.42 -34.42
C GLU A 212 6.53 24.42 -34.51
N ALA A 213 6.72 23.19 -34.03
CA ALA A 213 5.69 22.15 -34.03
C ALA A 213 4.52 22.45 -33.08
N HIS A 214 4.74 23.29 -32.06
CA HIS A 214 3.74 23.70 -31.07
C HIS A 214 3.04 25.01 -31.43
N LYS A 215 3.43 25.66 -32.54
CA LYS A 215 2.83 26.92 -32.97
C LYS A 215 1.35 26.71 -33.27
N VAL A 216 0.51 27.50 -32.60
CA VAL A 216 -0.93 27.51 -32.81
C VAL A 216 -1.25 28.42 -33.99
N LEU A 217 -1.75 27.83 -35.07
CA LEU A 217 -2.18 28.56 -36.27
C LEU A 217 -3.66 28.93 -36.20
N GLU A 218 -4.48 28.06 -35.61
CA GLU A 218 -5.93 28.24 -35.46
C GLU A 218 -6.40 27.37 -34.28
N GLU A 219 -7.38 27.85 -33.51
CA GLU A 219 -8.05 27.05 -32.49
C GLU A 219 -9.57 27.13 -32.65
N ARG A 220 -10.24 26.01 -32.37
CA ARG A 220 -11.69 25.89 -32.41
C ARG A 220 -12.18 25.28 -31.12
N PHE A 221 -13.08 25.99 -30.46
CA PHE A 221 -13.56 25.66 -29.12
C PHE A 221 -15.03 25.25 -29.15
N GLY A 222 -15.37 24.26 -28.32
CA GLY A 222 -16.74 23.96 -27.94
C GLY A 222 -17.19 24.70 -26.68
N GLY A 223 -18.18 24.14 -25.97
CA GLY A 223 -18.63 24.65 -24.67
C GLY A 223 -17.63 24.44 -23.52
N ARG A 224 -18.01 24.83 -22.30
CA ARG A 224 -17.26 24.46 -21.08
C ARG A 224 -17.22 22.92 -20.99
N ASP A 225 -16.02 22.38 -20.84
CA ASP A 225 -15.73 20.93 -20.75
C ASP A 225 -15.93 20.12 -22.04
N ASP A 226 -15.83 20.77 -23.19
CA ASP A 226 -15.96 20.13 -24.49
C ASP A 226 -14.60 19.90 -25.20
N LEU A 227 -14.60 19.08 -26.27
CA LEU A 227 -13.44 18.94 -27.15
C LEU A 227 -13.09 20.28 -27.80
N PHE A 228 -11.80 20.54 -27.96
CA PHE A 228 -11.28 21.63 -28.76
C PHE A 228 -10.23 21.12 -29.73
N ALA A 229 -10.09 21.79 -30.87
CA ALA A 229 -9.09 21.45 -31.87
C ALA A 229 -8.11 22.59 -32.05
N THR A 230 -6.84 22.22 -32.23
CA THR A 230 -5.73 23.14 -32.45
C THR A 230 -5.06 22.74 -33.77
N LYS A 231 -4.91 23.71 -34.67
CA LYS A 231 -4.16 23.57 -35.91
C LYS A 231 -2.71 23.97 -35.66
N THR A 232 -1.78 23.08 -35.93
CA THR A 232 -0.34 23.36 -35.92
C THR A 232 0.23 23.20 -37.33
N PRO A 233 1.50 23.58 -37.59
CA PRO A 233 2.15 23.33 -38.88
C PRO A 233 2.17 21.84 -39.29
N LEU A 234 2.09 20.92 -38.31
CA LEU A 234 2.05 19.48 -38.57
C LEU A 234 0.63 18.94 -38.80
N GLY A 235 -0.40 19.78 -38.68
CA GLY A 235 -1.79 19.43 -38.92
C GLY A 235 -2.72 19.71 -37.74
N TRP A 236 -3.94 19.19 -37.82
CA TRP A 236 -4.95 19.35 -36.77
C TRP A 236 -4.82 18.29 -35.69
N THR A 237 -4.95 18.70 -34.43
CA THR A 237 -5.08 17.81 -33.28
C THR A 237 -6.31 18.18 -32.46
N VAL A 238 -6.97 17.18 -31.85
CA VAL A 238 -8.15 17.37 -31.01
C VAL A 238 -7.80 16.97 -29.58
N ARG A 239 -8.15 17.81 -28.62
CA ARG A 239 -7.86 17.65 -27.19
C ARG A 239 -9.13 17.83 -26.37
N GLY A 240 -9.20 17.18 -25.21
CA GLY A 240 -10.31 17.32 -24.27
C GLY A 240 -10.98 15.99 -23.89
N PRO A 241 -11.96 16.03 -22.97
CA PRO A 241 -12.62 14.84 -22.45
C PRO A 241 -13.54 14.19 -23.49
N ILE A 242 -13.49 12.87 -23.58
CA ILE A 242 -14.30 12.05 -24.47
C ILE A 242 -15.62 11.73 -23.76
N PRO A 243 -16.79 12.06 -24.36
CA PRO A 243 -18.08 11.58 -23.88
C PRO A 243 -18.12 10.05 -23.99
N ILE A 244 -18.41 9.35 -22.91
CA ILE A 244 -18.42 7.88 -22.88
C ILE A 244 -19.53 7.36 -23.81
N VAL A 245 -19.19 7.02 -25.05
CA VAL A 245 -20.03 6.18 -25.90
C VAL A 245 -19.68 4.74 -25.54
N HIS A 246 -20.54 4.11 -24.73
CA HIS A 246 -20.48 2.67 -24.45
C HIS A 246 -20.68 1.86 -25.74
N ILE A 247 -19.62 1.62 -26.50
CA ILE A 247 -19.56 0.49 -27.42
C ILE A 247 -19.02 -0.68 -26.60
N SER A 248 -19.95 -1.51 -26.16
CA SER A 248 -19.69 -2.74 -25.43
C SER A 248 -19.01 -3.78 -26.32
N SER A 249 -17.68 -3.85 -26.26
CA SER A 249 -16.95 -5.11 -26.31
C SER A 249 -16.25 -5.28 -24.96
N LEU A 250 -17.00 -5.83 -24.00
CA LEU A 250 -16.50 -6.22 -22.69
C LEU A 250 -15.44 -7.32 -22.87
N VAL A 251 -14.17 -6.94 -22.86
CA VAL A 251 -13.14 -7.72 -22.19
C VAL A 251 -12.75 -6.89 -20.97
N THR A 252 -13.37 -7.16 -19.82
CA THR A 252 -12.88 -6.64 -18.55
C THR A 252 -11.52 -7.28 -18.31
N ASN A 253 -10.44 -6.50 -18.35
CA ASN A 253 -9.20 -6.88 -17.70
C ASN A 253 -9.43 -6.83 -16.17
N ASP A 254 -10.14 -7.83 -15.64
CA ASP A 254 -10.40 -8.00 -14.19
C ASP A 254 -9.13 -8.35 -13.39
N GLY A 255 -8.00 -8.59 -14.07
CA GLY A 255 -6.72 -8.93 -13.46
C GLY A 255 -6.16 -7.84 -12.52
N ASP A 256 -6.20 -6.58 -12.93
CA ASP A 256 -5.59 -5.46 -12.18
C ASP A 256 -6.37 -5.11 -10.91
N LYS A 257 -7.71 -5.25 -10.94
CA LYS A 257 -8.56 -5.07 -9.75
C LYS A 257 -8.32 -6.18 -8.74
N LEU A 258 -8.21 -7.44 -9.18
CA LEU A 258 -7.97 -8.57 -8.29
C LEU A 258 -6.58 -8.50 -7.63
N GLU A 259 -5.55 -8.12 -8.38
CA GLU A 259 -4.20 -7.96 -7.84
C GLU A 259 -4.12 -6.82 -6.82
N THR A 260 -4.83 -5.72 -7.07
CA THR A 260 -4.97 -4.62 -6.11
C THR A 260 -5.74 -5.07 -4.86
N MET A 261 -6.82 -5.84 -5.01
CA MET A 261 -7.56 -6.40 -3.87
C MET A 261 -6.72 -7.36 -3.03
N ILE A 262 -5.81 -8.12 -3.64
CA ILE A 262 -4.93 -9.06 -2.93
C ILE A 262 -3.79 -8.32 -2.23
N LYS A 263 -3.20 -7.31 -2.86
CA LYS A 263 -2.26 -6.40 -2.19
C LYS A 263 -2.95 -5.75 -0.99
N ASN A 264 -4.15 -5.22 -1.19
CA ASN A 264 -4.98 -4.68 -0.12
C ASN A 264 -5.36 -5.73 0.94
N MET A 265 -5.55 -7.00 0.59
CA MET A 265 -5.83 -8.07 1.55
C MET A 265 -4.62 -8.28 2.47
N TYR A 266 -3.41 -8.39 1.92
CA TYR A 266 -2.19 -8.51 2.71
C TYR A 266 -1.84 -7.22 3.47
N ASP A 267 -2.08 -6.05 2.87
CA ASP A 267 -1.81 -4.75 3.50
C ASP A 267 -2.85 -4.43 4.60
N LYS A 268 -4.13 -4.81 4.41
CA LYS A 268 -5.19 -4.70 5.42
C LYS A 268 -5.12 -5.80 6.47
N GLU A 269 -4.49 -6.94 6.20
CA GLU A 269 -4.15 -7.90 7.26
C GLU A 269 -3.33 -7.19 8.34
N PHE A 270 -2.49 -6.17 8.04
CA PHE A 270 -1.83 -5.34 9.06
C PHE A 270 -2.73 -4.37 9.83
N CYS A 271 -3.99 -4.20 9.41
CA CYS A 271 -5.00 -3.30 9.98
C CYS A 271 -6.28 -4.03 10.45
N ASP A 272 -6.27 -5.37 10.54
CA ASP A 272 -7.46 -6.16 10.93
C ASP A 272 -8.01 -5.82 12.32
N CYS A 273 -7.16 -5.26 13.17
CA CYS A 273 -7.55 -4.72 14.46
C CYS A 273 -7.71 -3.21 14.28
N GLY A 274 -8.70 -2.82 13.47
CA GLY A 274 -9.07 -1.42 13.35
C GLY A 274 -9.26 -0.87 14.76
N VAL A 275 -8.57 0.24 15.05
CA VAL A 275 -8.80 1.01 16.28
C VAL A 275 -10.32 1.13 16.45
N PRO A 276 -10.91 0.61 17.55
CA PRO A 276 -12.33 0.76 17.76
C PRO A 276 -12.64 2.26 17.80
N GLY A 277 -13.45 2.73 16.85
CA GLY A 277 -13.85 4.13 16.80
C GLY A 277 -13.42 4.93 15.58
N LYS A 278 -13.47 4.36 14.36
CA LYS A 278 -13.80 5.25 13.23
C LYS A 278 -15.21 5.77 13.49
N GLY A 279 -15.30 7.01 13.96
CA GLY A 279 -16.57 7.69 14.17
C GLY A 279 -17.43 7.62 12.90
N ARG A 280 -18.76 7.66 13.08
CA ARG A 280 -19.71 7.69 11.97
C ARG A 280 -19.35 8.82 11.01
N SER A 281 -19.35 8.54 9.71
CA SER A 281 -19.12 9.58 8.71
C SER A 281 -20.28 10.58 8.70
N VAL A 282 -20.08 11.75 8.10
CA VAL A 282 -21.15 12.74 7.92
C VAL A 282 -22.30 12.16 7.10
N GLU A 283 -22.01 11.28 6.15
CA GLU A 283 -23.03 10.56 5.37
C GLU A 283 -23.82 9.56 6.22
N ASP A 284 -23.13 8.82 7.10
CA ASP A 284 -23.79 7.89 8.03
C ASP A 284 -24.73 8.61 8.99
N LEU A 285 -24.31 9.76 9.51
CA LEU A 285 -25.15 10.59 10.39
C LEU A 285 -26.39 11.10 9.66
N LYS A 286 -26.27 11.47 8.37
CA LYS A 286 -27.43 11.86 7.54
C LYS A 286 -28.37 10.69 7.31
N ALA A 287 -27.85 9.51 7.00
CA ALA A 287 -28.66 8.31 6.79
C ALA A 287 -29.44 7.91 8.06
N VAL A 288 -28.78 7.94 9.22
CA VAL A 288 -29.42 7.68 10.53
C VAL A 288 -30.52 8.69 10.80
N LYS A 289 -30.26 9.98 10.58
CA LYS A 289 -31.28 11.02 10.76
C LYS A 289 -32.50 10.83 9.86
N ILE A 290 -32.29 10.49 8.57
CA ILE A 290 -33.40 10.20 7.65
C ILE A 290 -34.19 8.98 8.12
N ALA A 291 -33.51 7.92 8.58
CA ALA A 291 -34.18 6.74 9.11
C ALA A 291 -34.99 7.07 10.37
N GLU A 292 -34.46 7.85 11.31
CA GLU A 292 -35.16 8.31 12.51
C GLU A 292 -36.38 9.17 12.18
N ASP A 293 -36.22 10.17 11.30
CA ASP A 293 -37.28 11.11 10.92
C ASP A 293 -38.41 10.42 10.13
N SER A 294 -38.09 9.37 9.36
CA SER A 294 -39.05 8.67 8.51
C SER A 294 -39.64 7.39 9.12
N CYS A 295 -39.11 6.91 10.25
CA CYS A 295 -39.52 5.64 10.84
C CYS A 295 -40.92 5.72 11.46
N LYS A 296 -41.82 4.85 11.02
CA LYS A 296 -43.17 4.70 11.57
C LYS A 296 -43.49 3.24 11.84
N TYR A 297 -44.29 2.96 12.86
CA TYR A 297 -44.80 1.62 13.13
C TYR A 297 -46.26 1.55 12.69
N GLU A 298 -46.54 0.72 11.68
CA GLU A 298 -47.86 0.59 11.07
C GLU A 298 -48.15 -0.89 10.75
N ASN A 299 -49.36 -1.36 11.08
CA ASN A 299 -49.83 -2.72 10.77
C ASN A 299 -48.86 -3.84 11.22
N GLY A 300 -48.29 -3.71 12.42
CA GLY A 300 -47.39 -4.73 12.97
C GLY A 300 -45.96 -4.71 12.43
N ARG A 301 -45.58 -3.72 11.59
CA ARG A 301 -44.24 -3.62 10.99
C ARG A 301 -43.72 -2.19 11.04
N PHE A 302 -42.39 -2.05 11.03
CA PHE A 302 -41.77 -0.74 10.85
C PHE A 302 -41.69 -0.39 9.36
N SER A 303 -42.01 0.87 9.05
CA SER A 303 -41.74 1.51 7.77
C SER A 303 -40.58 2.48 7.93
N VAL A 304 -39.58 2.39 7.05
CA VAL A 304 -38.39 3.25 7.04
C VAL A 304 -38.19 3.79 5.63
N GLY A 305 -38.04 5.11 5.50
CA GLY A 305 -37.81 5.79 4.22
C GLY A 305 -36.50 5.37 3.57
N LEU A 306 -36.42 5.46 2.25
CA LEU A 306 -35.16 5.29 1.56
C LEU A 306 -34.24 6.47 1.93
N PRO A 307 -32.97 6.24 2.33
CA PRO A 307 -32.08 7.31 2.78
C PRO A 307 -31.52 8.10 1.59
N TRP A 308 -32.35 8.94 0.99
CA TRP A 308 -32.01 9.74 -0.18
C TRP A 308 -30.86 10.73 0.07
N ARG A 309 -29.90 10.77 -0.86
CA ARG A 309 -28.82 11.77 -0.89
C ARG A 309 -29.32 13.16 -1.25
N PHE A 310 -30.29 13.22 -2.15
CA PHE A 310 -30.86 14.44 -2.69
C PHE A 310 -32.35 14.54 -2.37
N LYS A 311 -32.81 15.72 -1.91
CA LYS A 311 -34.18 15.93 -1.42
C LYS A 311 -35.24 15.87 -2.52
N ASP A 312 -34.85 16.19 -3.75
CA ASP A 312 -35.68 16.25 -4.95
C ASP A 312 -36.01 14.86 -5.51
N ARG A 313 -35.25 13.81 -5.12
CA ARG A 313 -35.50 12.40 -5.48
C ARG A 313 -35.68 12.18 -6.99
N GLN A 314 -35.00 13.02 -7.79
CA GLN A 314 -35.18 13.01 -9.24
C GLN A 314 -34.36 11.88 -9.86
N LEU A 315 -35.08 10.92 -10.42
CA LEU A 315 -34.54 9.86 -11.26
C LEU A 315 -35.31 9.87 -12.57
N VAL A 316 -34.57 9.84 -13.69
CA VAL A 316 -35.16 9.77 -15.03
C VAL A 316 -35.71 8.37 -15.25
N CYS A 317 -36.93 8.27 -15.78
CA CYS A 317 -37.62 7.00 -15.98
C CYS A 317 -36.82 6.03 -16.86
N ASN A 318 -36.30 4.96 -16.26
CA ASN A 318 -35.45 3.97 -16.94
C ASN A 318 -36.21 2.76 -17.51
N ARG A 319 -37.54 2.86 -17.68
CA ARG A 319 -38.42 1.73 -18.05
C ARG A 319 -37.94 0.92 -19.26
N LYS A 320 -37.38 1.59 -20.28
CA LYS A 320 -36.82 0.94 -21.49
C LYS A 320 -35.69 -0.04 -21.15
N VAL A 321 -34.84 0.30 -20.17
CA VAL A 321 -33.72 -0.54 -19.72
C VAL A 321 -34.24 -1.78 -18.99
N ALA A 322 -35.18 -1.59 -18.06
CA ALA A 322 -35.82 -2.69 -17.34
C ALA A 322 -36.55 -3.66 -18.29
N LEU A 323 -37.29 -3.13 -19.26
CA LEU A 323 -38.00 -3.93 -20.27
C LEU A 323 -37.02 -4.74 -21.13
N LYS A 324 -35.93 -4.13 -21.60
CA LYS A 324 -34.90 -4.84 -22.38
C LYS A 324 -34.30 -6.01 -21.59
N ARG A 325 -34.05 -5.82 -20.29
CA ARG A 325 -33.54 -6.90 -19.42
C ARG A 325 -34.58 -7.98 -19.16
N LEU A 326 -35.85 -7.60 -18.97
CA LEU A 326 -36.96 -8.55 -18.82
C LEU A 326 -37.13 -9.42 -20.10
N MET A 327 -37.03 -8.83 -21.29
CA MET A 327 -37.08 -9.57 -22.57
C MET A 327 -35.89 -10.53 -22.72
N GLY A 328 -34.72 -10.18 -22.17
CA GLY A 328 -33.60 -11.12 -22.05
C GLY A 328 -33.91 -12.30 -21.13
N LEU A 329 -34.61 -12.05 -20.02
CA LEU A 329 -35.04 -13.08 -19.08
C LEU A 329 -36.15 -13.96 -19.66
N GLN A 330 -37.06 -13.39 -20.45
CA GLN A 330 -38.10 -14.11 -21.20
C GLN A 330 -37.51 -15.23 -22.07
N LYS A 331 -36.45 -14.93 -22.83
CA LYS A 331 -35.77 -15.94 -23.65
C LYS A 331 -35.25 -17.10 -22.81
N LYS A 332 -34.75 -16.84 -21.60
CA LYS A 332 -34.29 -17.87 -20.66
C LYS A 332 -35.45 -18.69 -20.10
N PHE A 333 -36.56 -18.04 -19.75
CA PHE A 333 -37.76 -18.73 -19.27
C PHE A 333 -38.40 -19.63 -20.34
N LEU A 334 -38.31 -19.24 -21.61
CA LEU A 334 -38.77 -20.07 -22.73
C LEU A 334 -37.86 -21.28 -22.97
N SER A 335 -36.55 -21.15 -22.71
CA SER A 335 -35.61 -22.27 -22.83
C SER A 335 -35.57 -23.19 -21.61
N ASP A 336 -35.93 -22.69 -20.44
CA ASP A 336 -35.84 -23.39 -19.15
C ASP A 336 -37.14 -23.24 -18.35
N ALA A 337 -38.01 -24.25 -18.47
CA ALA A 337 -39.32 -24.28 -17.82
C ALA A 337 -39.22 -24.44 -16.29
N GLU A 338 -38.16 -25.08 -15.79
CA GLU A 338 -37.93 -25.26 -14.35
C GLU A 338 -37.55 -23.92 -13.71
N LEU A 339 -36.66 -23.16 -14.37
CA LEU A 339 -36.33 -21.79 -13.97
C LEU A 339 -37.58 -20.91 -13.91
N TRP A 340 -38.44 -20.97 -14.93
CA TRP A 340 -39.69 -20.20 -14.94
C TRP A 340 -40.59 -20.55 -13.75
N SER A 341 -40.83 -21.84 -13.52
CA SER A 341 -41.69 -22.33 -12.43
C SER A 341 -41.20 -21.81 -11.07
N LYS A 342 -39.91 -22.00 -10.76
CA LYS A 342 -39.29 -21.53 -9.52
C LYS A 342 -39.30 -20.01 -9.38
N TYR A 343 -39.09 -19.27 -10.47
CA TYR A 343 -39.12 -17.81 -10.44
C TYR A 343 -40.52 -17.29 -10.17
N LYS A 344 -41.52 -17.86 -10.84
CA LYS A 344 -42.94 -17.53 -10.66
C LYS A 344 -43.38 -17.80 -9.23
N GLU A 345 -43.04 -18.97 -8.67
CA GLU A 345 -43.34 -19.31 -7.28
C GLU A 345 -42.82 -18.24 -6.29
N VAL A 346 -41.60 -17.74 -6.50
CA VAL A 346 -41.03 -16.69 -5.66
C VAL A 346 -41.82 -15.40 -5.77
N VAL A 347 -42.14 -14.94 -6.99
CA VAL A 347 -42.89 -13.69 -7.20
C VAL A 347 -44.32 -13.81 -6.67
N ASP A 348 -45.02 -14.91 -6.94
CA ASP A 348 -46.37 -15.18 -6.44
C ASP A 348 -46.40 -15.19 -4.91
N LYS A 349 -45.40 -15.81 -4.27
CA LYS A 349 -45.23 -15.77 -2.80
C LYS A 349 -45.03 -14.33 -2.30
N HIS A 350 -44.27 -13.49 -3.01
CA HIS A 350 -44.06 -12.09 -2.63
C HIS A 350 -45.34 -11.26 -2.76
N ILE A 351 -46.18 -11.56 -3.76
CA ILE A 351 -47.49 -10.93 -3.94
C ILE A 351 -48.44 -11.38 -2.83
N MET A 352 -48.53 -12.69 -2.54
CA MET A 352 -49.37 -13.24 -1.47
C MET A 352 -49.00 -12.68 -0.09
N LYS A 353 -47.70 -12.54 0.22
CA LYS A 353 -47.22 -11.93 1.47
C LYS A 353 -47.35 -10.40 1.52
N GLY A 354 -47.82 -9.77 0.44
CA GLY A 354 -47.96 -8.32 0.34
C GLY A 354 -46.62 -7.56 0.35
N TYR A 355 -45.52 -8.21 -0.07
CA TYR A 355 -44.23 -7.54 -0.30
C TYR A 355 -44.23 -6.80 -1.64
N VAL A 356 -44.95 -7.34 -2.61
CA VAL A 356 -45.13 -6.80 -3.95
C VAL A 356 -46.60 -6.47 -4.14
N GLU A 357 -46.90 -5.33 -4.75
CA GLU A 357 -48.24 -5.00 -5.21
C GLU A 357 -48.26 -4.73 -6.71
N ARG A 358 -49.35 -5.14 -7.36
CA ARG A 358 -49.60 -4.90 -8.78
C ARG A 358 -50.24 -3.52 -8.95
N LEU A 359 -49.76 -2.73 -9.91
CA LEU A 359 -50.33 -1.42 -10.21
C LEU A 359 -51.55 -1.56 -11.13
N VAL A 360 -52.69 -1.05 -10.67
CA VAL A 360 -53.97 -1.06 -11.40
C VAL A 360 -54.06 0.12 -12.37
N ASP A 361 -53.57 1.30 -11.96
CA ASP A 361 -53.51 2.50 -12.78
C ASP A 361 -52.10 2.71 -13.33
N GLN A 362 -51.94 2.57 -14.65
CA GLN A 362 -50.66 2.69 -15.37
C GLN A 362 -50.56 4.02 -16.13
N SER A 363 -51.43 4.99 -15.81
CA SER A 363 -51.54 6.28 -16.49
C SER A 363 -50.30 7.18 -16.29
N GLU A 364 -49.62 7.09 -15.14
CA GLU A 364 -48.37 7.80 -14.89
C GLU A 364 -47.13 6.88 -14.93
N PRO A 365 -46.10 7.22 -15.73
CA PRO A 365 -44.86 6.47 -15.78
C PRO A 365 -44.16 6.51 -14.42
N GLY A 366 -43.71 5.35 -13.94
CA GLY A 366 -42.99 5.25 -12.68
C GLY A 366 -41.69 6.04 -12.69
N LYS A 367 -41.26 6.50 -11.50
CA LYS A 367 -40.01 7.27 -11.35
C LYS A 367 -38.79 6.41 -11.66
N TRP A 368 -38.81 5.13 -11.24
CA TRP A 368 -37.71 4.20 -11.50
C TRP A 368 -38.17 2.73 -11.52
N TYR A 369 -37.60 1.94 -12.42
CA TYR A 369 -37.85 0.51 -12.61
C TYR A 369 -36.59 -0.30 -12.34
N LEU A 370 -36.69 -1.26 -11.42
CA LEU A 370 -35.63 -2.18 -11.02
C LEU A 370 -35.61 -3.40 -11.96
N PRO A 371 -34.52 -3.61 -12.71
CA PRO A 371 -34.32 -4.89 -13.37
C PRO A 371 -34.07 -5.98 -12.32
N HIS A 372 -34.49 -7.22 -12.59
CA HIS A 372 -34.30 -8.33 -11.68
C HIS A 372 -33.70 -9.55 -12.39
N HIS A 373 -33.01 -10.41 -11.62
CA HIS A 373 -32.35 -11.59 -12.15
C HIS A 373 -32.30 -12.72 -11.09
N PRO A 374 -32.19 -13.99 -11.53
CA PRO A 374 -32.07 -15.12 -10.60
C PRO A 374 -30.64 -15.24 -10.08
N VAL A 375 -30.50 -15.49 -8.78
CA VAL A 375 -29.24 -15.85 -8.14
C VAL A 375 -29.38 -17.23 -7.51
N PHE A 376 -28.42 -18.10 -7.83
CA PHE A 376 -28.33 -19.46 -7.31
C PHE A 376 -27.22 -19.55 -6.28
N ASN A 377 -27.48 -20.22 -5.16
CA ASN A 377 -26.43 -20.54 -4.20
C ASN A 377 -25.89 -21.94 -4.49
N PRO A 378 -24.60 -22.10 -4.86
CA PRO A 378 -23.99 -23.41 -5.13
C PRO A 378 -24.09 -24.38 -3.94
N ARG A 379 -24.16 -23.85 -2.70
CA ARG A 379 -24.26 -24.63 -1.46
C ARG A 379 -25.69 -24.97 -1.05
N LYS A 380 -26.71 -24.39 -1.70
CA LYS A 380 -28.13 -24.69 -1.50
C LYS A 380 -28.78 -24.95 -2.88
N PRO A 381 -28.39 -26.04 -3.56
CA PRO A 381 -28.87 -26.35 -4.90
C PRO A 381 -30.41 -26.39 -4.90
N GLY A 382 -31.02 -25.70 -5.86
CA GLY A 382 -32.48 -25.59 -6.00
C GLY A 382 -33.11 -24.34 -5.39
N LYS A 383 -32.47 -23.64 -4.44
CA LYS A 383 -33.02 -22.40 -3.87
C LYS A 383 -32.69 -21.19 -4.77
N LEU A 384 -33.70 -20.70 -5.49
CA LEU A 384 -33.62 -19.50 -6.32
C LEU A 384 -33.92 -18.25 -5.48
N ARG A 385 -33.10 -17.21 -5.61
CA ARG A 385 -33.38 -15.87 -5.07
C ARG A 385 -33.57 -14.88 -6.22
N VAL A 386 -34.63 -14.09 -6.15
CA VAL A 386 -34.85 -12.96 -7.07
C VAL A 386 -34.13 -11.74 -6.50
N VAL A 387 -33.15 -11.23 -7.23
CA VAL A 387 -32.37 -10.05 -6.82
C VAL A 387 -32.68 -8.89 -7.75
N PHE A 388 -32.98 -7.73 -7.16
CA PHE A 388 -33.25 -6.49 -7.89
C PHE A 388 -31.95 -5.69 -8.05
N ASP A 389 -31.54 -5.44 -9.29
CA ASP A 389 -30.31 -4.71 -9.60
C ASP A 389 -30.52 -3.19 -9.40
N CYS A 390 -30.33 -2.75 -8.16
CA CYS A 390 -30.38 -1.32 -7.81
C CYS A 390 -29.12 -0.54 -8.23
N SER A 391 -28.10 -1.24 -8.75
CA SER A 391 -26.88 -0.65 -9.32
C SER A 391 -26.95 -0.44 -10.83
N ALA A 392 -28.04 -0.89 -11.47
CA ALA A 392 -28.26 -0.70 -12.89
C ALA A 392 -28.30 0.80 -13.22
N LYS A 393 -27.37 1.26 -14.05
CA LYS A 393 -27.26 2.66 -14.46
C LYS A 393 -28.17 2.98 -15.64
N HIS A 394 -28.78 4.16 -15.61
CA HIS A 394 -29.46 4.80 -16.72
C HIS A 394 -29.05 6.27 -16.74
N GLU A 395 -28.61 6.78 -17.89
CA GLU A 395 -28.09 8.15 -18.02
C GLU A 395 -27.02 8.52 -16.98
N GLY A 396 -26.13 7.56 -16.67
CA GLY A 396 -25.01 7.75 -15.75
C GLY A 396 -25.32 7.55 -14.26
N VAL A 397 -26.59 7.47 -13.86
CA VAL A 397 -27.02 7.33 -12.47
C VAL A 397 -27.70 5.99 -12.19
N SER A 398 -27.57 5.47 -10.97
CA SER A 398 -28.34 4.33 -10.47
C SER A 398 -29.12 4.69 -9.19
N LEU A 399 -30.02 3.81 -8.75
CA LEU A 399 -30.71 4.00 -7.48
C LEU A 399 -29.71 4.00 -6.30
N ASN A 400 -28.75 3.07 -6.29
CA ASN A 400 -27.74 3.00 -5.25
C ASN A 400 -26.85 4.25 -5.19
N ASP A 401 -26.57 4.90 -6.32
CA ASP A 401 -25.81 6.16 -6.36
C ASP A 401 -26.57 7.33 -5.69
N ASN A 402 -27.90 7.22 -5.57
CA ASN A 402 -28.78 8.24 -5.01
C ASN A 402 -29.19 7.97 -3.55
N LEU A 403 -28.75 6.84 -2.98
CA LEU A 403 -29.01 6.45 -1.60
C LEU A 403 -27.72 6.49 -0.77
N TYR A 404 -27.84 6.92 0.47
CA TYR A 404 -26.79 6.64 1.46
C TYR A 404 -26.84 5.16 1.81
N SER A 405 -25.69 4.48 1.84
CA SER A 405 -25.62 3.10 2.33
C SER A 405 -26.01 3.01 3.80
N GLY A 406 -25.77 4.09 4.55
CA GLY A 406 -25.85 4.12 6.01
C GLY A 406 -24.63 3.49 6.66
N PRO A 407 -24.52 3.62 8.00
CA PRO A 407 -23.44 3.02 8.76
C PRO A 407 -23.50 1.49 8.67
N ASP A 408 -22.32 0.87 8.74
CA ASP A 408 -22.24 -0.57 8.97
C ASP A 408 -22.74 -0.88 10.38
N CYS A 409 -24.00 -1.30 10.46
CA CYS A 409 -24.66 -1.70 11.69
C CYS A 409 -24.40 -3.17 12.04
N VAL A 410 -23.66 -3.91 11.21
CA VAL A 410 -23.42 -5.34 11.41
C VAL A 410 -22.38 -5.55 12.51
N SER A 411 -22.71 -6.42 13.45
CA SER A 411 -21.80 -6.82 14.53
C SER A 411 -20.53 -7.48 13.97
N SER A 412 -19.41 -7.35 14.69
CA SER A 412 -18.19 -8.06 14.33
C SER A 412 -18.44 -9.56 14.27
N LEU A 413 -18.25 -10.19 13.10
CA LEU A 413 -18.38 -11.64 12.93
C LEU A 413 -17.47 -12.40 13.91
N VAL A 414 -16.23 -11.93 14.06
CA VAL A 414 -15.27 -12.50 15.02
C VAL A 414 -15.81 -12.36 16.44
N GLY A 415 -16.34 -11.19 16.78
CA GLY A 415 -16.94 -10.92 18.09
C GLY A 415 -18.12 -11.83 18.41
N LEU A 416 -19.03 -12.01 17.44
CA LEU A 416 -20.18 -12.90 17.58
C LEU A 416 -19.76 -14.35 17.77
N LEU A 417 -18.78 -14.84 16.98
CA LEU A 417 -18.25 -16.20 17.14
C LEU A 417 -17.55 -16.39 18.49
N LEU A 418 -16.80 -15.39 18.98
CA LEU A 418 -16.19 -15.43 20.31
C LEU A 418 -17.24 -15.52 21.41
N ARG A 419 -18.28 -14.67 21.39
CA ARG A 419 -19.39 -14.73 22.35
C ARG A 419 -20.18 -16.02 22.23
N PHE A 420 -20.37 -16.51 21.01
CA PHE A 420 -21.01 -17.79 20.78
C PHE A 420 -20.21 -18.96 21.36
N ARG A 421 -18.87 -18.84 21.50
CA ARG A 421 -18.02 -19.81 22.21
C ARG A 421 -17.98 -19.62 23.73
N LYS A 422 -18.52 -18.52 24.28
CA LYS A 422 -18.32 -18.15 25.68
C LYS A 422 -18.86 -19.23 26.62
N PHE A 423 -20.11 -19.64 26.51
CA PHE A 423 -20.75 -20.53 27.49
C PHE A 423 -21.15 -21.90 26.92
N THR A 424 -21.61 -22.81 27.79
CA THR A 424 -21.88 -24.22 27.45
C THR A 424 -23.18 -24.46 26.70
N VAL A 425 -24.24 -23.69 26.94
CA VAL A 425 -25.51 -23.83 26.22
C VAL A 425 -25.53 -22.83 25.07
N ALA A 426 -25.67 -23.29 23.84
CA ALA A 426 -25.63 -22.46 22.64
C ALA A 426 -26.96 -22.50 21.91
N VAL A 427 -27.43 -21.34 21.45
CA VAL A 427 -28.65 -21.21 20.64
C VAL A 427 -28.35 -20.45 19.36
N ALA A 428 -28.97 -20.90 18.26
CA ALA A 428 -28.89 -20.26 16.96
C ALA A 428 -30.29 -20.17 16.34
N ALA A 429 -30.57 -19.08 15.63
CA ALA A 429 -31.82 -18.85 14.90
C ALA A 429 -31.59 -17.93 13.69
N ASP A 430 -32.58 -17.87 12.79
CA ASP A 430 -32.57 -17.10 11.54
C ASP A 430 -33.84 -16.25 11.45
N ILE A 431 -33.71 -14.95 11.17
CA ILE A 431 -34.86 -14.07 10.91
C ILE A 431 -35.42 -14.39 9.52
N GLU A 432 -36.70 -14.78 9.47
CA GLU A 432 -37.36 -15.07 8.20
C GLU A 432 -37.45 -13.82 7.31
N GLU A 433 -36.74 -13.85 6.18
CA GLU A 433 -36.82 -12.81 5.14
C GLU A 433 -36.57 -11.38 5.70
N MET A 434 -35.58 -11.22 6.60
CA MET A 434 -35.30 -10.01 7.39
C MET A 434 -35.55 -8.67 6.66
N PHE A 435 -34.97 -8.47 5.47
CA PHE A 435 -35.11 -7.19 4.74
C PHE A 435 -36.55 -6.93 4.27
N LEU A 436 -37.28 -7.98 3.91
CA LEU A 436 -38.67 -7.89 3.44
C LEU A 436 -39.66 -7.64 4.58
N GLN A 437 -39.22 -7.73 5.85
CA GLN A 437 -40.07 -7.36 6.98
C GLN A 437 -40.18 -5.83 7.18
N VAL A 438 -39.28 -5.04 6.58
CA VAL A 438 -39.29 -3.57 6.71
C VAL A 438 -40.00 -2.94 5.52
N LYS A 439 -41.07 -2.19 5.80
CA LYS A 439 -41.89 -1.50 4.80
C LYS A 439 -41.21 -0.23 4.29
N VAL A 440 -41.53 0.14 3.05
CA VAL A 440 -41.12 1.40 2.43
C VAL A 440 -42.33 2.34 2.41
N PRO A 441 -42.19 3.61 2.84
CA PRO A 441 -43.25 4.61 2.77
C PRO A 441 -43.78 4.81 1.36
N GLU A 442 -45.06 5.11 1.20
CA GLU A 442 -45.72 5.26 -0.11
C GLU A 442 -45.03 6.30 -1.02
N SER A 443 -44.47 7.36 -0.43
CA SER A 443 -43.71 8.40 -1.13
C SER A 443 -42.49 7.90 -1.90
N ASP A 444 -42.00 6.70 -1.56
CA ASP A 444 -40.73 6.13 -2.04
C ASP A 444 -40.94 4.86 -2.90
N ARG A 445 -42.11 4.21 -2.81
CA ARG A 445 -42.39 2.92 -3.48
C ARG A 445 -42.31 3.01 -5.01
N ASP A 446 -42.60 4.17 -5.58
CA ASP A 446 -42.56 4.39 -7.03
C ASP A 446 -41.15 4.47 -7.63
N HIS A 447 -40.11 4.47 -6.78
CA HIS A 447 -38.72 4.27 -7.19
C HIS A 447 -38.29 2.80 -7.13
N LEU A 448 -39.19 1.91 -6.71
CA LEU A 448 -38.98 0.46 -6.59
C LEU A 448 -39.94 -0.34 -7.48
N ARG A 449 -40.39 0.24 -8.60
CA ARG A 449 -41.23 -0.47 -9.58
C ARG A 449 -40.41 -1.53 -10.30
N PHE A 450 -41.04 -2.56 -10.85
CA PHE A 450 -40.43 -3.53 -11.75
C PHE A 450 -41.48 -4.08 -12.72
N LEU A 451 -41.02 -4.77 -13.76
CA LEU A 451 -41.88 -5.29 -14.82
C LEU A 451 -41.96 -6.82 -14.70
N TRP A 452 -43.17 -7.37 -14.77
CA TRP A 452 -43.39 -8.82 -14.67
C TRP A 452 -44.50 -9.30 -15.59
N PHE A 453 -44.55 -10.59 -15.87
CA PHE A 453 -45.56 -11.20 -16.75
C PHE A 453 -46.73 -11.77 -15.95
N ASP A 454 -47.97 -11.45 -16.34
CA ASP A 454 -49.16 -11.95 -15.63
C ASP A 454 -49.49 -13.41 -15.97
N ASP A 455 -49.49 -13.75 -17.27
CA ASP A 455 -50.06 -15.01 -17.79
C ASP A 455 -49.00 -15.92 -18.46
N GLY A 456 -47.75 -15.88 -17.98
CA GLY A 456 -46.65 -16.68 -18.52
C GLY A 456 -45.58 -15.85 -19.23
N PRO A 457 -44.45 -16.45 -19.66
CA PRO A 457 -43.35 -15.71 -20.29
C PRO A 457 -43.78 -14.94 -21.55
N CYS A 458 -44.80 -15.40 -22.27
CA CYS A 458 -45.36 -14.73 -23.45
C CYS A 458 -46.58 -13.84 -23.13
N GLY A 459 -46.97 -13.74 -21.85
CA GLY A 459 -48.14 -12.99 -21.41
C GLY A 459 -47.93 -11.48 -21.40
N LYS A 460 -48.96 -10.74 -20.99
CA LYS A 460 -48.92 -9.29 -20.86
C LYS A 460 -47.88 -8.89 -19.80
N VAL A 461 -47.03 -7.92 -20.14
CA VAL A 461 -46.12 -7.28 -19.19
C VAL A 461 -46.91 -6.23 -18.40
N SER A 462 -46.96 -6.40 -17.08
CA SER A 462 -47.58 -5.49 -16.14
C SER A 462 -46.55 -4.88 -15.19
N GLU A 463 -46.92 -3.76 -14.58
CA GLU A 463 -46.08 -3.04 -13.63
C GLU A 463 -46.42 -3.44 -12.20
N TYR A 464 -45.36 -3.75 -11.46
CA TYR A 464 -45.41 -4.14 -10.06
C TYR A 464 -44.52 -3.18 -9.28
N ARG A 465 -44.72 -3.04 -7.97
CA ARG A 465 -43.81 -2.29 -7.10
C ARG A 465 -43.56 -2.98 -5.79
N MET A 466 -42.33 -2.85 -5.30
CA MET A 466 -41.96 -3.33 -3.97
C MET A 466 -42.54 -2.39 -2.91
N THR A 467 -43.17 -2.95 -1.89
CA THR A 467 -43.66 -2.22 -0.72
C THR A 467 -42.70 -2.30 0.47
N VAL A 468 -41.60 -3.04 0.33
CA VAL A 468 -40.61 -3.37 1.35
C VAL A 468 -39.20 -3.17 0.80
N HIS A 469 -38.20 -3.10 1.67
CA HIS A 469 -36.80 -2.92 1.27
C HIS A 469 -36.29 -4.16 0.50
N PRO A 470 -35.95 -4.04 -0.80
CA PRO A 470 -35.61 -5.19 -1.64
C PRO A 470 -34.15 -5.66 -1.43
N PHE A 471 -33.88 -6.89 -1.83
CA PHE A 471 -32.50 -7.37 -2.02
C PHE A 471 -31.85 -6.68 -3.22
N GLY A 472 -30.71 -6.03 -2.98
CA GLY A 472 -29.87 -5.39 -4.00
C GLY A 472 -29.66 -3.88 -3.82
N ALA A 473 -30.46 -3.23 -2.97
CA ALA A 473 -30.20 -1.85 -2.56
C ALA A 473 -29.12 -1.80 -1.46
N THR A 474 -28.17 -0.86 -1.58
CA THR A 474 -27.06 -0.71 -0.62
C THR A 474 -27.53 -0.26 0.77
N SER A 475 -28.67 0.41 0.85
CA SER A 475 -29.27 0.89 2.11
C SER A 475 -30.14 -0.14 2.83
N SER A 476 -30.60 -1.21 2.16
CA SER A 476 -31.51 -2.20 2.75
C SER A 476 -30.96 -2.85 4.03
N PRO A 477 -29.68 -3.27 4.11
CA PRO A 477 -29.13 -3.85 5.33
C PRO A 477 -29.15 -2.87 6.51
N PHE A 478 -28.81 -1.60 6.26
CA PHE A 478 -28.87 -0.54 7.28
C PHE A 478 -30.32 -0.33 7.77
N CYS A 479 -31.27 -0.16 6.85
CA CYS A 479 -32.68 0.08 7.19
C CYS A 479 -33.29 -1.09 7.97
N ALA A 480 -32.94 -2.33 7.60
CA ALA A 480 -33.37 -3.53 8.30
C ALA A 480 -32.82 -3.63 9.72
N ASN A 481 -31.51 -3.41 9.89
CA ASN A 481 -30.90 -3.41 11.22
C ASN A 481 -31.42 -2.26 12.10
N PHE A 482 -31.66 -1.09 11.50
CA PHE A 482 -32.26 0.05 12.20
C PHE A 482 -33.66 -0.31 12.72
N ALA A 483 -34.52 -0.88 11.88
CA ALA A 483 -35.86 -1.31 12.27
C ALA A 483 -35.82 -2.42 13.33
N LEU A 484 -34.88 -3.37 13.23
CA LEU A 484 -34.69 -4.43 14.22
C LEU A 484 -34.33 -3.86 15.60
N ARG A 485 -33.36 -2.94 15.66
CA ARG A 485 -33.00 -2.22 16.90
C ARG A 485 -34.17 -1.39 17.43
N LYS A 486 -34.89 -0.71 16.55
CA LYS A 486 -36.07 0.09 16.93
C LYS A 486 -37.17 -0.78 17.51
N ALA A 487 -37.38 -1.99 17.00
CA ALA A 487 -38.36 -2.94 17.53
C ALA A 487 -38.07 -3.30 18.98
N VAL A 488 -36.82 -3.65 19.30
CA VAL A 488 -36.45 -3.99 20.68
C VAL A 488 -36.43 -2.77 21.58
N SER A 489 -36.03 -1.60 21.07
CA SER A 489 -36.12 -0.35 21.84
C SER A 489 -37.56 0.04 22.18
N THR A 490 -38.52 -0.37 21.36
CA THR A 490 -39.94 -0.02 21.53
C THR A 490 -40.69 -1.04 22.37
N PHE A 491 -40.39 -2.33 22.20
CA PHE A 491 -41.17 -3.43 22.79
C PHE A 491 -40.41 -4.28 23.80
N GLY A 492 -39.08 -4.16 23.88
CA GLY A 492 -38.21 -4.94 24.75
C GLY A 492 -37.70 -4.15 25.96
N SER A 493 -36.87 -4.81 26.78
CA SER A 493 -36.12 -4.18 27.88
C SER A 493 -34.76 -3.67 27.41
N ASN A 494 -34.14 -2.78 28.21
CA ASN A 494 -32.78 -2.31 27.94
C ASN A 494 -31.77 -3.48 27.85
N ASP A 495 -31.92 -4.50 28.69
CA ASP A 495 -31.05 -5.69 28.66
C ASP A 495 -31.11 -6.42 27.30
N LEU A 496 -32.26 -6.41 26.62
CA LEU A 496 -32.43 -7.09 25.33
C LEU A 496 -31.82 -6.28 24.16
N LEU A 497 -31.69 -4.96 24.32
CA LEU A 497 -31.03 -4.10 23.33
C LEU A 497 -29.53 -4.40 23.21
N ASP A 498 -28.85 -4.51 24.36
CA ASP A 498 -27.43 -4.84 24.40
C ASP A 498 -27.16 -6.23 23.81
N VAL A 499 -28.12 -7.15 23.97
CA VAL A 499 -28.04 -8.49 23.41
C VAL A 499 -28.16 -8.48 21.88
N ILE A 500 -28.98 -7.60 21.27
CA ILE A 500 -29.07 -7.53 19.80
C ILE A 500 -27.75 -7.14 19.17
N ASP A 501 -27.09 -6.13 19.71
CA ASP A 501 -25.79 -5.66 19.23
C ASP A 501 -24.68 -6.71 19.40
N CYS A 502 -24.91 -7.67 20.30
CA CYS A 502 -23.97 -8.74 20.58
C CYS A 502 -24.27 -10.05 19.85
N CYS A 503 -25.53 -10.34 19.52
CA CYS A 503 -26.00 -11.66 19.10
C CYS A 503 -26.46 -11.76 17.65
N PHE A 504 -26.71 -10.65 16.95
CA PHE A 504 -27.11 -10.71 15.54
C PHE A 504 -25.96 -10.39 14.59
N TYR A 505 -25.85 -11.18 13.53
CA TYR A 505 -25.07 -10.87 12.34
C TYR A 505 -26.01 -10.92 11.14
N VAL A 506 -26.52 -9.75 10.74
CA VAL A 506 -27.58 -9.62 9.74
C VAL A 506 -28.82 -10.42 10.17
N ASP A 507 -29.16 -11.50 9.46
CA ASP A 507 -30.31 -12.36 9.69
C ASP A 507 -30.05 -13.50 10.70
N ASP A 508 -28.78 -13.83 10.96
CA ASP A 508 -28.39 -14.91 11.87
C ASP A 508 -28.28 -14.41 13.32
N CYS A 509 -28.98 -15.05 14.25
CA CYS A 509 -28.90 -14.84 15.69
C CYS A 509 -28.09 -15.96 16.34
N LEU A 510 -26.99 -15.65 17.03
CA LEU A 510 -26.21 -16.58 17.82
C LEU A 510 -25.99 -16.08 19.24
N ALA A 511 -26.25 -16.94 20.21
CA ALA A 511 -26.00 -16.65 21.62
C ALA A 511 -25.53 -17.90 22.37
N SER A 512 -24.86 -17.69 23.50
CA SER A 512 -24.54 -18.76 24.43
C SER A 512 -24.83 -18.34 25.87
N PHE A 513 -25.16 -19.30 26.73
CA PHE A 513 -25.59 -19.13 28.11
C PHE A 513 -24.99 -20.20 29.03
N ASP A 514 -24.85 -19.87 30.31
CA ASP A 514 -24.34 -20.78 31.35
C ASP A 514 -25.26 -21.99 31.58
N ASP A 515 -26.58 -21.78 31.45
CA ASP A 515 -27.61 -22.73 31.83
C ASP A 515 -28.82 -22.69 30.89
N ASP A 516 -29.56 -23.81 30.85
CA ASP A 516 -30.73 -23.98 29.98
C ASP A 516 -31.85 -22.98 30.29
N LYS A 517 -32.06 -22.61 31.56
CA LYS A 517 -33.14 -21.68 31.94
C LYS A 517 -32.87 -20.28 31.39
N SER A 518 -31.62 -19.83 31.44
CA SER A 518 -31.22 -18.55 30.86
C SER A 518 -31.36 -18.56 29.33
N ALA A 519 -30.99 -19.67 28.67
CA ALA A 519 -31.18 -19.83 27.24
C ALA A 519 -32.66 -19.83 26.82
N VAL A 520 -33.52 -20.55 27.54
CA VAL A 520 -34.98 -20.56 27.29
C VAL A 520 -35.58 -19.18 27.47
N ARG A 521 -35.27 -18.49 28.59
CA ARG A 521 -35.77 -17.13 28.85
C ARG A 521 -35.39 -16.17 27.72
N PHE A 522 -34.15 -16.24 27.25
CA PHE A 522 -33.71 -15.44 26.11
C PHE A 522 -34.50 -15.77 24.85
N ALA A 523 -34.57 -17.06 24.47
CA ALA A 523 -35.25 -17.50 23.24
C ALA A 523 -36.73 -17.11 23.22
N THR A 524 -37.45 -17.25 24.34
CA THR A 524 -38.84 -16.82 24.46
C THR A 524 -38.97 -15.30 24.36
N SER A 525 -38.19 -14.56 25.16
CA SER A 525 -38.30 -13.09 25.22
C SER A 525 -37.99 -12.42 23.88
N ILE A 526 -36.92 -12.86 23.20
CA ILE A 526 -36.52 -12.28 21.91
C ILE A 526 -37.55 -12.61 20.82
N THR A 527 -38.12 -13.82 20.83
CA THR A 527 -39.15 -14.23 19.88
C THR A 527 -40.41 -13.40 20.04
N GLU A 528 -40.89 -13.21 21.27
CA GLU A 528 -42.08 -12.41 21.56
C GLU A 528 -41.90 -10.93 21.16
N VAL A 529 -40.75 -10.34 21.48
CA VAL A 529 -40.47 -8.92 21.19
C VAL A 529 -40.35 -8.68 19.68
N LEU A 530 -39.61 -9.55 18.97
CA LEU A 530 -39.41 -9.40 17.53
C LEU A 530 -40.66 -9.74 16.72
N ALA A 531 -41.48 -10.68 17.17
CA ALA A 531 -42.76 -11.01 16.55
C ALA A 531 -43.71 -9.81 16.49
N LYS A 532 -43.72 -8.93 17.50
CA LYS A 532 -44.52 -7.68 17.51
C LYS A 532 -44.16 -6.74 16.36
N ALA A 533 -42.95 -6.82 15.82
CA ALA A 533 -42.48 -6.01 14.69
C ALA A 533 -42.45 -6.77 13.35
N GLY A 534 -43.01 -7.98 13.31
CA GLY A 534 -43.02 -8.82 12.11
C GLY A 534 -41.72 -9.58 11.85
N PHE A 535 -40.74 -9.50 12.75
CA PHE A 535 -39.49 -10.26 12.66
C PHE A 535 -39.67 -11.63 13.33
N ARG A 536 -40.15 -12.61 12.56
CA ARG A 536 -40.26 -14.00 13.04
C ARG A 536 -38.90 -14.69 13.03
N LEU A 537 -38.47 -15.19 14.18
CA LEU A 537 -37.30 -16.06 14.31
C LEU A 537 -37.68 -17.50 13.98
N THR A 538 -36.89 -18.13 13.12
CA THR A 538 -37.10 -19.50 12.63
C THR A 538 -35.79 -20.26 12.64
N LYS A 539 -35.83 -21.54 12.28
CA LYS A 539 -34.68 -22.44 12.23
C LYS A 539 -33.87 -22.49 13.53
N TRP A 540 -34.57 -22.52 14.66
CA TRP A 540 -33.93 -22.65 15.96
C TRP A 540 -33.13 -23.95 16.05
N VAL A 541 -31.92 -23.82 16.58
CA VAL A 541 -30.97 -24.91 16.86
C VAL A 541 -30.36 -24.66 18.23
N SER A 542 -30.18 -25.72 19.02
CA SER A 542 -29.48 -25.68 20.30
C SER A 542 -28.81 -27.01 20.59
N ASN A 543 -27.68 -26.98 21.29
CA ASN A 543 -27.01 -28.20 21.79
C ASN A 543 -27.70 -28.80 23.02
N SER A 544 -28.70 -28.12 23.59
CA SER A 544 -29.51 -28.60 24.70
C SER A 544 -30.91 -28.99 24.23
N LEU A 545 -31.26 -30.26 24.43
CA LEU A 545 -32.60 -30.79 24.14
C LEU A 545 -33.68 -30.10 24.99
N ASP A 546 -33.35 -29.71 26.22
CA ASP A 546 -34.32 -29.05 27.10
C ASP A 546 -34.65 -27.65 26.59
N VAL A 547 -33.69 -26.93 26.00
CA VAL A 547 -33.97 -25.66 25.32
C VAL A 547 -34.88 -25.89 24.10
N LEU A 548 -34.58 -26.90 23.26
CA LEU A 548 -35.38 -27.19 22.07
C LEU A 548 -36.82 -27.58 22.38
N LYS A 549 -37.09 -28.28 23.48
CA LYS A 549 -38.45 -28.66 23.91
C LYS A 549 -39.36 -27.44 24.13
N HIS A 550 -38.79 -26.31 24.54
CA HIS A 550 -39.54 -25.06 24.79
C HIS A 550 -39.76 -24.21 23.52
N ILE A 551 -39.19 -24.62 22.38
CA ILE A 551 -39.34 -23.93 21.10
C ILE A 551 -40.35 -24.69 20.26
N ASP A 552 -41.26 -23.97 19.59
CA ASP A 552 -42.29 -24.58 18.75
C ASP A 552 -41.69 -25.43 17.62
N PRO A 553 -42.21 -26.66 17.38
CA PRO A 553 -41.65 -27.57 16.37
C PRO A 553 -41.58 -26.97 14.95
N GLU A 554 -42.47 -26.03 14.62
CA GLU A 554 -42.48 -25.36 13.32
C GLU A 554 -41.34 -24.36 13.14
N ASP A 555 -40.85 -23.77 14.25
CA ASP A 555 -39.77 -22.78 14.24
C ASP A 555 -38.39 -23.43 14.44
N ARG A 556 -38.32 -24.74 14.73
CA ARG A 556 -37.07 -25.51 14.77
C ARG A 556 -36.48 -25.68 13.37
N ALA A 557 -35.16 -25.82 13.28
CA ALA A 557 -34.52 -26.12 12.00
C ALA A 557 -35.06 -27.44 11.39
N PRO A 558 -35.27 -27.54 10.06
CA PRO A 558 -35.78 -28.75 9.43
C PRO A 558 -34.95 -30.00 9.77
N THR A 559 -33.64 -29.83 9.87
CA THR A 559 -32.67 -30.85 10.29
C THR A 559 -32.89 -31.36 11.72
N VAL A 560 -33.47 -30.56 12.60
CA VAL A 560 -33.81 -30.91 13.99
C VAL A 560 -35.25 -31.46 14.08
N ARG A 561 -36.15 -30.94 13.24
CA ARG A 561 -37.58 -31.30 13.22
C ARG A 561 -37.81 -32.75 12.77
N ASP A 562 -37.00 -33.25 11.84
CA ASP A 562 -37.19 -34.55 11.20
C ASP A 562 -36.30 -35.68 11.79
N LEU A 563 -35.54 -35.42 12.85
CA LEU A 563 -34.68 -36.42 13.51
C LEU A 563 -35.41 -37.17 14.65
N PRO A 564 -35.05 -38.44 14.93
CA PRO A 564 -35.42 -39.11 16.17
C PRO A 564 -34.98 -38.27 17.39
N VAL A 565 -35.76 -38.34 18.48
CA VAL A 565 -35.65 -37.50 19.70
C VAL A 565 -34.24 -37.47 20.34
N ASP A 566 -33.35 -38.39 19.98
CA ASP A 566 -32.03 -38.60 20.59
C ASP A 566 -30.81 -38.25 19.70
N THR A 567 -31.01 -37.69 18.50
CA THR A 567 -29.89 -37.31 17.62
C THR A 567 -30.00 -35.86 17.17
N LEU A 568 -28.99 -35.04 17.47
CA LEU A 568 -28.89 -33.64 17.02
C LEU A 568 -28.09 -33.55 15.71
N PRO A 569 -28.47 -32.67 14.76
CA PRO A 569 -27.84 -32.58 13.45
C PRO A 569 -26.51 -31.82 13.48
N VAL A 570 -25.74 -31.95 12.40
CA VAL A 570 -24.61 -31.07 12.11
C VAL A 570 -25.10 -29.90 11.26
N GLU A 571 -24.94 -28.68 11.77
CA GLU A 571 -25.40 -27.44 11.15
C GLU A 571 -24.26 -26.55 10.68
N ARG A 572 -24.58 -25.57 9.83
CA ARG A 572 -23.63 -24.52 9.46
C ARG A 572 -24.02 -23.22 10.15
N THR A 573 -23.09 -22.68 10.93
CA THR A 573 -23.29 -21.50 11.74
C THR A 573 -22.29 -20.43 11.31
N LEU A 574 -22.77 -19.36 10.65
CA LEU A 574 -21.95 -18.27 10.08
C LEU A 574 -20.76 -18.73 9.23
N GLY A 575 -20.92 -19.82 8.48
CA GLY A 575 -19.88 -20.35 7.60
C GLY A 575 -18.91 -21.35 8.26
N MET A 576 -18.94 -21.50 9.59
CA MET A 576 -18.30 -22.61 10.30
C MET A 576 -19.24 -23.81 10.39
N ARG A 577 -18.71 -25.04 10.43
CA ARG A 577 -19.52 -26.23 10.68
C ARG A 577 -19.64 -26.42 12.18
N TRP A 578 -20.85 -26.44 12.73
CA TRP A 578 -21.10 -26.70 14.14
C TRP A 578 -21.81 -28.05 14.27
N ASP A 579 -21.13 -29.02 14.87
CA ASP A 579 -21.75 -30.26 15.30
C ASP A 579 -22.44 -30.01 16.64
N VAL A 580 -23.77 -29.96 16.59
CA VAL A 580 -24.62 -29.58 17.72
C VAL A 580 -24.62 -30.66 18.79
N ASN A 581 -24.47 -31.93 18.41
CA ASN A 581 -24.48 -33.06 19.32
C ASN A 581 -23.20 -33.13 20.16
N SER A 582 -22.03 -33.01 19.50
CA SER A 582 -20.73 -33.03 20.18
C SER A 582 -20.31 -31.65 20.73
N ASP A 583 -21.06 -30.61 20.38
CA ASP A 583 -20.77 -29.21 20.64
C ASP A 583 -19.35 -28.79 20.19
N THR A 584 -19.02 -29.14 18.95
CA THR A 584 -17.71 -28.87 18.35
C THR A 584 -17.79 -28.10 17.05
N PHE A 585 -16.80 -27.25 16.80
CA PHE A 585 -16.57 -26.65 15.50
C PHE A 585 -15.73 -27.59 14.63
N GLY A 586 -16.26 -27.91 13.46
CA GLY A 586 -15.56 -28.61 12.39
C GLY A 586 -15.23 -27.69 11.22
N PHE A 587 -14.43 -28.23 10.31
CA PHE A 587 -14.01 -27.56 9.09
C PHE A 587 -14.68 -28.24 7.89
N SER A 588 -15.05 -27.44 6.88
CA SER A 588 -15.61 -27.94 5.63
C SER A 588 -14.70 -27.49 4.50
N VAL A 589 -13.93 -28.42 3.97
CA VAL A 589 -13.10 -28.17 2.80
C VAL A 589 -13.97 -28.26 1.54
N GLY A 590 -13.85 -27.28 0.66
CA GLY A 590 -14.56 -27.25 -0.63
C GLY A 590 -13.96 -28.21 -1.66
N ASP A 591 -14.25 -27.96 -2.93
CA ASP A 591 -13.61 -28.67 -4.04
C ASP A 591 -12.12 -28.30 -4.13
N ILE A 592 -11.27 -29.28 -3.81
CA ILE A 592 -9.81 -29.16 -3.74
C ILE A 592 -9.12 -29.53 -5.05
N ASP A 593 -9.82 -30.18 -5.98
CA ASP A 593 -9.25 -30.65 -7.24
C ASP A 593 -9.26 -29.50 -8.26
N LYS A 594 -8.43 -28.50 -7.98
CA LYS A 594 -8.24 -27.32 -8.84
C LYS A 594 -6.94 -27.43 -9.66
N PRO A 595 -6.88 -26.77 -10.83
CA PRO A 595 -5.64 -26.67 -11.60
C PRO A 595 -4.49 -26.15 -10.73
N VAL A 596 -3.30 -26.72 -10.86
CA VAL A 596 -2.12 -26.30 -10.07
C VAL A 596 -1.53 -25.02 -10.66
N THR A 597 -2.27 -23.93 -10.50
CA THR A 597 -1.97 -22.56 -10.95
C THR A 597 -2.14 -21.58 -9.79
N ARG A 598 -1.68 -20.34 -9.94
CA ARG A 598 -1.87 -19.27 -8.93
C ARG A 598 -3.35 -19.12 -8.55
N ARG A 599 -4.27 -19.17 -9.54
CA ARG A 599 -5.72 -19.14 -9.32
C ARG A 599 -6.22 -20.33 -8.51
N GLY A 600 -5.76 -21.54 -8.84
CA GLY A 600 -6.16 -22.75 -8.14
C GLY A 600 -5.74 -22.75 -6.66
N VAL A 601 -4.50 -22.31 -6.38
CA VAL A 601 -3.99 -22.17 -5.00
C VAL A 601 -4.88 -21.24 -4.19
N LEU A 602 -5.17 -20.03 -4.72
CA LEU A 602 -6.01 -19.06 -4.02
C LEU A 602 -7.44 -19.57 -3.79
N SER A 603 -8.01 -20.27 -4.77
CA SER A 603 -9.36 -20.83 -4.71
C SER A 603 -9.49 -21.85 -3.58
N VAL A 604 -8.53 -22.78 -3.48
CA VAL A 604 -8.53 -23.80 -2.43
C VAL A 604 -8.21 -23.18 -1.06
N LEU A 605 -7.23 -22.27 -0.97
CA LEU A 605 -6.90 -21.56 0.26
C LEU A 605 -8.12 -20.79 0.82
N SER A 606 -8.84 -20.08 -0.05
CA SER A 606 -10.04 -19.30 0.32
C SER A 606 -11.26 -20.18 0.62
N SER A 607 -11.20 -21.48 0.31
CA SER A 607 -12.28 -22.42 0.63
C SER A 607 -12.33 -22.78 2.12
N VAL A 608 -11.21 -22.65 2.83
CA VAL A 608 -11.11 -22.92 4.26
C VAL A 608 -11.46 -21.65 5.02
N PHE A 609 -12.62 -21.68 5.68
CA PHE A 609 -13.11 -20.55 6.46
C PHE A 609 -12.68 -20.69 7.92
N ASP A 610 -11.72 -19.86 8.36
CA ASP A 610 -11.16 -19.88 9.73
C ASP A 610 -11.05 -18.47 10.33
N PRO A 611 -12.18 -17.83 10.69
CA PRO A 611 -12.20 -16.46 11.21
C PRO A 611 -11.54 -16.31 12.59
N LEU A 612 -11.48 -17.39 13.38
CA LEU A 612 -10.89 -17.40 14.73
C LEU A 612 -9.42 -17.85 14.75
N GLY A 613 -8.87 -18.28 13.60
CA GLY A 613 -7.50 -18.80 13.50
C GLY A 613 -7.26 -20.11 14.26
N LEU A 614 -8.29 -20.95 14.36
CA LEU A 614 -8.21 -22.26 15.01
C LEU A 614 -7.24 -23.19 14.26
N VAL A 615 -7.06 -22.99 12.96
CA VAL A 615 -6.12 -23.74 12.11
C VAL A 615 -5.17 -22.80 11.37
N ALA A 616 -4.95 -21.59 11.90
CA ALA A 616 -4.05 -20.60 11.30
C ALA A 616 -2.63 -21.15 11.01
N PRO A 617 -1.96 -21.91 11.91
CA PRO A 617 -0.69 -22.59 11.60
C PRO A 617 -0.75 -23.50 10.39
N TYR A 618 -1.89 -24.17 10.20
CA TYR A 618 -2.11 -25.13 9.12
C TYR A 618 -2.27 -24.45 7.77
N LEU A 619 -2.82 -23.24 7.75
CA LEU A 619 -3.03 -22.44 6.53
C LEU A 619 -1.77 -21.68 6.09
N LEU A 620 -0.83 -21.42 6.99
CA LEU A 620 0.36 -20.61 6.69
C LEU A 620 1.22 -21.18 5.54
N PRO A 621 1.51 -22.49 5.44
CA PRO A 621 2.28 -23.04 4.31
C PRO A 621 1.67 -22.73 2.94
N ALA A 622 0.34 -22.83 2.82
CA ALA A 622 -0.37 -22.49 1.59
C ALA A 622 -0.38 -20.98 1.31
N ARG A 623 -0.51 -20.14 2.35
CA ARG A 623 -0.38 -18.68 2.23
C ARG A 623 1.02 -18.28 1.76
N ARG A 624 2.08 -18.90 2.31
CA ARG A 624 3.48 -18.71 1.89
C ARG A 624 3.66 -19.06 0.42
N LEU A 625 3.19 -20.24 0.02
CA LEU A 625 3.29 -20.69 -1.37
C LEU A 625 2.59 -19.70 -2.31
N PHE A 626 1.37 -19.26 -1.98
CA PHE A 626 0.67 -18.25 -2.77
C PHE A 626 1.44 -16.92 -2.85
N GLN A 627 2.00 -16.45 -1.73
CA GLN A 627 2.81 -15.24 -1.72
C GLN A 627 4.06 -15.37 -2.63
N GLU A 628 4.73 -16.53 -2.63
CA GLU A 628 5.85 -16.81 -3.53
C GLU A 628 5.44 -16.73 -5.01
N THR A 629 4.24 -17.21 -5.36
CA THR A 629 3.74 -17.09 -6.74
C THR A 629 3.54 -15.64 -7.16
N CYS A 630 3.08 -14.80 -6.24
CA CYS A 630 2.95 -13.36 -6.45
C CYS A 630 4.32 -12.69 -6.61
N ARG A 631 5.30 -13.10 -5.78
CA ARG A 631 6.69 -12.57 -5.84
C ARG A 631 7.37 -12.87 -7.18
N LYS A 632 7.12 -14.05 -7.76
CA LYS A 632 7.65 -14.45 -9.07
C LYS A 632 6.92 -13.83 -10.25
N GLY A 633 5.81 -13.10 -10.03
CA GLY A 633 5.02 -12.49 -11.09
C GLY A 633 4.31 -13.50 -12.00
N LEU A 634 3.99 -14.69 -11.48
CA LEU A 634 3.27 -15.72 -12.25
C LEU A 634 1.88 -15.23 -12.67
N GLN A 635 1.49 -15.54 -13.90
CA GLN A 635 0.14 -15.25 -14.40
C GLN A 635 -0.89 -16.16 -13.70
N TRP A 636 -2.16 -15.75 -13.69
CA TRP A 636 -3.23 -16.41 -12.94
C TRP A 636 -3.39 -17.90 -13.25
N ASP A 637 -3.28 -18.25 -14.53
CA ASP A 637 -3.51 -19.60 -15.04
C ASP A 637 -2.18 -20.28 -15.46
N GLU A 638 -1.04 -19.69 -15.10
CA GLU A 638 0.28 -20.27 -15.31
C GLU A 638 0.54 -21.42 -14.33
N PRO A 639 1.06 -22.57 -14.79
CA PRO A 639 1.33 -23.72 -13.94
C PRO A 639 2.48 -23.45 -12.95
N LEU A 640 2.36 -23.97 -11.72
CA LEU A 640 3.45 -23.90 -10.74
C LEU A 640 4.67 -24.73 -11.16
N SER A 641 5.85 -24.33 -10.70
CA SER A 641 7.09 -25.09 -10.89
C SER A 641 7.00 -26.46 -10.21
N GLU A 642 7.84 -27.42 -10.62
CA GLU A 642 7.80 -28.80 -10.10
C GLU A 642 7.88 -28.87 -8.57
N ARG A 643 8.87 -28.20 -7.97
CA ARG A 643 8.98 -28.06 -6.51
C ARG A 643 7.71 -27.50 -5.84
N GLN A 644 7.15 -26.42 -6.39
CA GLN A 644 5.95 -25.78 -5.83
C GLN A 644 4.71 -26.67 -5.95
N ARG A 645 4.65 -27.48 -7.01
CA ARG A 645 3.59 -28.48 -7.23
C ARG A 645 3.67 -29.62 -6.22
N GLU A 646 4.86 -30.07 -5.85
CA GLU A 646 5.05 -31.07 -4.80
C GLU A 646 4.64 -30.53 -3.43
N GLU A 647 5.12 -29.34 -3.05
CA GLU A 647 4.72 -28.66 -1.80
C GLU A 647 3.20 -28.46 -1.74
N TRP A 648 2.58 -28.02 -2.85
CA TRP A 648 1.13 -27.85 -2.97
C TRP A 648 0.37 -29.17 -2.81
N LYS A 649 0.77 -30.21 -3.53
CA LYS A 649 0.11 -31.53 -3.48
C LYS A 649 0.19 -32.13 -2.07
N GLY A 650 1.34 -32.01 -1.41
CA GLY A 650 1.50 -32.46 -0.03
C GLY A 650 0.52 -31.78 0.93
N TRP A 651 0.36 -30.46 0.80
CA TRP A 651 -0.59 -29.69 1.61
C TRP A 651 -2.07 -29.99 1.26
N VAL A 652 -2.42 -30.13 -0.03
CA VAL A 652 -3.79 -30.48 -0.44
C VAL A 652 -4.19 -31.89 0.03
N ASN A 653 -3.27 -32.85 0.01
CA ASN A 653 -3.54 -34.20 0.49
C ASN A 653 -3.83 -34.22 2.00
N SER A 654 -3.06 -33.47 2.79
CA SER A 654 -3.33 -33.32 4.22
C SER A 654 -4.64 -32.56 4.47
N LEU A 655 -5.03 -31.62 3.60
CA LEU A 655 -6.26 -30.83 3.75
C LEU A 655 -7.51 -31.71 3.74
N ARG A 656 -7.49 -32.85 3.03
CA ARG A 656 -8.60 -33.83 3.04
C ARG A 656 -8.92 -34.34 4.45
N MET A 657 -7.89 -34.45 5.30
CA MET A 657 -8.03 -34.92 6.69
C MET A 657 -8.63 -33.85 7.61
N LEU A 658 -8.61 -32.57 7.22
CA LEU A 658 -9.11 -31.47 8.05
C LEU A 658 -10.58 -31.64 8.43
N ASN A 659 -11.40 -32.24 7.55
CA ASN A 659 -12.82 -32.51 7.79
C ASN A 659 -13.07 -33.51 8.93
N LEU A 660 -12.06 -34.31 9.33
CA LEU A 660 -12.14 -35.30 10.40
C LEU A 660 -11.79 -34.71 11.77
N HIS A 661 -11.31 -33.48 11.80
CA HIS A 661 -10.92 -32.81 13.03
C HIS A 661 -11.99 -31.78 13.43
N SER A 662 -12.26 -31.73 14.73
CA SER A 662 -13.11 -30.72 15.34
C SER A 662 -12.50 -30.23 16.66
N VAL A 663 -12.87 -29.01 17.03
CA VAL A 663 -12.43 -28.33 18.26
C VAL A 663 -13.64 -27.96 19.09
N SER A 664 -13.53 -28.04 20.41
CA SER A 664 -14.64 -27.68 21.29
C SER A 664 -15.06 -26.22 21.08
N ARG A 665 -16.36 -26.00 20.86
CA ARG A 665 -16.93 -24.66 20.79
C ARG A 665 -16.79 -23.95 22.13
N PRO A 666 -17.35 -24.47 23.25
CA PRO A 666 -17.37 -23.75 24.51
C PRO A 666 -15.96 -23.58 25.07
N LEU A 667 -15.64 -22.37 25.53
CA LEU A 667 -14.44 -22.07 26.32
C LEU A 667 -14.58 -22.53 27.79
N LYS A 668 -15.79 -22.90 28.21
CA LYS A 668 -16.18 -23.35 29.56
C LYS A 668 -15.83 -22.44 30.76
N PRO A 669 -15.84 -21.09 30.68
CA PRO A 669 -15.84 -20.24 31.86
C PRO A 669 -17.24 -20.26 32.51
N SER A 670 -17.53 -21.26 33.35
CA SER A 670 -18.69 -21.21 34.24
C SER A 670 -18.55 -20.06 35.24
N ARG A 671 -19.66 -19.45 35.68
CA ARG A 671 -19.69 -18.50 36.82
C ARG A 671 -19.03 -19.01 38.10
N ASN A 672 -18.86 -20.33 38.24
CA ASN A 672 -18.31 -21.00 39.41
C ASN A 672 -16.79 -21.21 39.35
N HIS A 673 -16.07 -20.70 38.35
CA HIS A 673 -14.61 -20.79 38.34
C HIS A 673 -14.01 -19.88 39.39
N ASP A 674 -13.00 -20.39 40.09
CA ASP A 674 -12.31 -19.65 41.14
C ASP A 674 -11.40 -18.58 40.51
N ILE A 675 -10.76 -18.88 39.37
CA ILE A 675 -9.80 -18.00 38.68
C ILE A 675 -9.88 -18.19 37.15
N ILE A 676 -9.88 -17.09 36.41
CA ILE A 676 -9.76 -17.05 34.94
C ILE A 676 -8.57 -16.15 34.58
N ASP A 677 -7.58 -16.73 33.88
CA ASP A 677 -6.37 -16.05 33.41
C ASP A 677 -6.27 -16.11 31.88
N PHE A 678 -5.67 -15.10 31.27
CA PHE A 678 -5.36 -15.09 29.84
C PHE A 678 -3.86 -15.18 29.59
N HIS A 679 -3.48 -16.01 28.62
CA HIS A 679 -2.10 -16.16 28.18
C HIS A 679 -2.01 -15.92 26.68
N VAL A 680 -1.22 -14.92 26.30
CA VAL A 680 -1.08 -14.50 24.92
C VAL A 680 0.34 -14.77 24.47
N PHE A 681 0.53 -15.57 23.43
CA PHE A 681 1.84 -15.91 22.90
C PHE A 681 2.06 -15.20 21.57
N SER A 682 3.28 -14.75 21.33
CA SER A 682 3.71 -14.18 20.05
C SER A 682 5.02 -14.81 19.60
N ASP A 683 5.16 -14.98 18.29
CA ASP A 683 6.41 -15.44 17.68
C ASP A 683 6.55 -14.92 16.23
N ALA A 684 7.79 -14.83 15.76
CA ALA A 684 8.12 -14.49 14.39
C ALA A 684 9.28 -15.32 13.83
N SER A 685 9.20 -15.60 12.54
CA SER A 685 10.22 -16.28 11.76
C SER A 685 10.39 -15.63 10.39
N GLU A 686 11.35 -16.11 9.60
CA GLU A 686 11.51 -15.68 8.21
C GLU A 686 10.30 -16.01 7.32
N VAL A 687 9.49 -17.00 7.72
CA VAL A 687 8.28 -17.42 6.99
C VAL A 687 7.11 -16.48 7.27
N GLY A 688 6.94 -16.11 8.53
CA GLY A 688 5.77 -15.41 9.01
C GLY A 688 5.83 -15.11 10.49
N PHE A 689 4.81 -14.43 10.99
CA PHE A 689 4.67 -14.10 12.40
C PHE A 689 3.21 -14.29 12.83
N GLY A 690 3.00 -14.58 14.10
CA GLY A 690 1.68 -14.93 14.60
C GLY A 690 1.52 -14.72 16.09
N ALA A 691 0.27 -14.84 16.53
CA ALA A 691 -0.09 -14.77 17.93
C ALA A 691 -1.22 -15.75 18.27
N ALA A 692 -1.27 -16.19 19.52
CA ALA A 692 -2.26 -17.12 20.06
C ALA A 692 -2.75 -16.64 21.42
N VAL A 693 -4.06 -16.53 21.61
CA VAL A 693 -4.70 -16.20 22.89
C VAL A 693 -5.31 -17.45 23.48
N TYR A 694 -4.88 -17.81 24.68
CA TYR A 694 -5.43 -18.90 25.48
C TYR A 694 -6.17 -18.34 26.69
N ILE A 695 -7.25 -19.03 27.05
CA ILE A 695 -7.92 -18.87 28.33
C ILE A 695 -7.52 -20.06 29.20
N ARG A 696 -7.15 -19.77 30.45
CA ARG A 696 -6.85 -20.75 31.48
C ARG A 696 -7.89 -20.58 32.58
N THR A 697 -8.66 -21.63 32.86
CA THR A 697 -9.67 -21.61 33.91
C THR A 697 -9.29 -22.59 35.02
N THR A 698 -9.46 -22.18 36.27
CA THR A 698 -9.21 -23.03 37.44
C THR A 698 -10.50 -23.21 38.22
N LEU A 699 -10.92 -24.47 38.41
CA LEU A 699 -12.09 -24.85 39.20
C LEU A 699 -11.71 -25.95 40.18
N ARG A 700 -11.74 -25.68 41.49
CA ARG A 700 -11.47 -26.71 42.52
C ARG A 700 -10.17 -27.51 42.26
N ASN A 701 -9.11 -26.81 41.83
CA ASN A 701 -7.80 -27.34 41.41
C ASN A 701 -7.73 -28.07 40.05
N ASP A 702 -8.83 -28.21 39.32
CA ASP A 702 -8.79 -28.64 37.93
C ASP A 702 -8.47 -27.45 37.02
N ILE A 703 -7.53 -27.61 36.11
CA ILE A 703 -7.03 -26.55 35.23
C ILE A 703 -7.33 -26.94 33.79
N ASP A 704 -8.16 -26.14 33.12
CA ASP A 704 -8.39 -26.27 31.68
C ASP A 704 -7.72 -25.12 30.93
N VAL A 705 -7.14 -25.44 29.76
CA VAL A 705 -6.52 -24.46 28.87
C VAL A 705 -7.06 -24.66 27.47
N SER A 706 -7.63 -23.59 26.93
CA SER A 706 -8.32 -23.62 25.64
C SER A 706 -7.92 -22.45 24.75
N LEU A 707 -7.69 -22.70 23.47
CA LEU A 707 -7.43 -21.65 22.48
C LEU A 707 -8.69 -20.81 22.23
N VAL A 708 -8.60 -19.51 22.50
CA VAL A 708 -9.67 -18.52 22.27
C VAL A 708 -9.63 -18.02 20.82
N MET A 709 -8.47 -17.54 20.39
CA MET A 709 -8.28 -17.00 19.06
C MET A 709 -6.79 -17.04 18.68
N GLY A 710 -6.50 -17.30 17.42
CA GLY A 710 -5.16 -17.26 16.86
C GLY A 710 -5.08 -16.42 15.60
N LYS A 711 -3.89 -15.95 15.24
CA LYS A 711 -3.61 -15.35 13.94
C LYS A 711 -2.21 -15.73 13.46
N SER A 712 -2.09 -15.90 12.15
CA SER A 712 -0.84 -16.19 11.46
C SER A 712 -0.76 -15.35 10.19
N ARG A 713 0.37 -14.67 9.98
CA ARG A 713 0.63 -13.79 8.84
C ARG A 713 1.92 -14.20 8.17
N VAL A 714 1.95 -14.16 6.83
CA VAL A 714 3.18 -14.38 6.06
C VAL A 714 4.08 -13.15 6.21
N ALA A 715 5.39 -13.34 6.26
CA ALA A 715 6.34 -12.25 6.33
C ALA A 715 6.14 -11.28 5.14
N PRO A 716 6.29 -9.96 5.32
CA PRO A 716 6.11 -8.99 4.24
C PRO A 716 7.00 -9.28 3.03
N LEU A 717 6.55 -8.89 1.83
CA LEU A 717 7.34 -9.03 0.60
C LEU A 717 8.64 -8.22 0.62
N LYS A 718 8.65 -7.09 1.32
CA LYS A 718 9.87 -6.31 1.58
C LYS A 718 10.65 -7.00 2.69
N THR A 719 11.96 -7.14 2.52
CA THR A 719 12.82 -7.71 3.55
C THR A 719 12.79 -6.84 4.80
N VAL A 720 12.36 -7.44 5.91
CA VAL A 720 12.30 -6.83 7.24
C VAL A 720 13.20 -7.66 8.15
N SER A 721 13.93 -7.00 9.06
CA SER A 721 14.79 -7.69 10.03
C SER A 721 13.94 -8.57 10.97
N ILE A 722 14.50 -9.69 11.44
CA ILE A 722 13.81 -10.61 12.37
C ILE A 722 13.32 -9.85 13.63
N PRO A 723 14.12 -8.98 14.29
CA PRO A 723 13.64 -8.22 15.45
C PRO A 723 12.43 -7.33 15.16
N ARG A 724 12.30 -6.78 13.94
CA ARG A 724 11.11 -6.02 13.54
C ARG A 724 9.89 -6.92 13.30
N LEU A 725 10.09 -8.15 12.81
CA LEU A 725 9.01 -9.14 12.70
C LEU A 725 8.54 -9.60 14.07
N GLU A 726 9.46 -9.89 14.99
CA GLU A 726 9.17 -10.24 16.39
C GLU A 726 8.37 -9.11 17.06
N LEU A 727 8.78 -7.85 16.87
CA LEU A 727 8.05 -6.69 17.40
C LEU A 727 6.64 -6.54 16.77
N ASN A 728 6.47 -6.87 15.49
CA ASN A 728 5.14 -6.91 14.87
C ASN A 728 4.28 -8.07 15.41
N ALA A 729 4.88 -9.21 15.76
CA ALA A 729 4.19 -10.33 16.40
C ALA A 729 3.68 -9.93 17.80
N ALA A 730 4.50 -9.21 18.56
CA ALA A 730 4.12 -8.67 19.86
C ALA A 730 2.97 -7.65 19.76
N LEU A 731 3.04 -6.74 18.78
CA LEU A 731 1.93 -5.81 18.52
C LEU A 731 0.65 -6.56 18.12
N LEU A 732 0.77 -7.58 17.26
CA LEU A 732 -0.36 -8.43 16.87
C LEU A 732 -0.99 -9.11 18.10
N ALA A 733 -0.19 -9.63 19.02
CA ALA A 733 -0.66 -10.22 20.27
C ALA A 733 -1.45 -9.22 21.13
N ALA A 734 -0.92 -8.01 21.33
CA ALA A 734 -1.59 -6.94 22.09
C ALA A 734 -2.95 -6.56 21.47
N GLN A 735 -3.00 -6.39 20.15
CA GLN A 735 -4.22 -6.05 19.42
C GLN A 735 -5.26 -7.19 19.43
N LEU A 736 -4.80 -8.44 19.28
CA LEU A 736 -5.64 -9.63 19.32
C LEU A 736 -6.31 -9.77 20.68
N PHE A 737 -5.53 -9.62 21.76
CA PHE A 737 -6.05 -9.68 23.12
C PHE A 737 -7.04 -8.55 23.41
N THR A 738 -6.76 -7.32 22.99
CA THR A 738 -7.67 -6.18 23.13
C THR A 738 -9.04 -6.48 22.48
N THR A 739 -9.02 -7.12 21.31
CA THR A 739 -10.25 -7.56 20.63
C THR A 739 -10.99 -8.61 21.45
N VAL A 740 -10.28 -9.64 21.93
CA VAL A 740 -10.88 -10.72 22.74
C VAL A 740 -11.52 -10.18 24.02
N CYS A 741 -10.82 -9.30 24.76
CA CYS A 741 -11.34 -8.69 25.98
C CYS A 741 -12.59 -7.87 25.74
N LYS A 742 -12.60 -7.07 24.67
CA LYS A 742 -13.76 -6.24 24.29
C LYS A 742 -14.96 -7.11 23.94
N GLU A 743 -14.77 -8.14 23.12
CA GLU A 743 -15.89 -8.93 22.58
C GLU A 743 -16.47 -9.92 23.59
N LEU A 744 -15.64 -10.48 24.49
CA LEU A 744 -16.09 -11.41 25.53
C LEU A 744 -16.57 -10.72 26.81
N ASP A 745 -16.43 -9.40 26.91
CA ASP A 745 -16.74 -8.60 28.10
C ASP A 745 -16.04 -9.15 29.36
N TYR A 746 -14.71 -9.30 29.26
CA TYR A 746 -13.83 -9.69 30.36
C TYR A 746 -12.93 -8.53 30.83
N PRO A 747 -13.46 -7.34 31.17
CA PRO A 747 -12.62 -6.30 31.75
C PRO A 747 -12.15 -6.77 33.14
N LYS A 748 -10.83 -6.77 33.38
CA LYS A 748 -10.13 -6.98 34.68
C LYS A 748 -9.60 -8.39 35.02
N HIS A 749 -9.49 -9.31 34.06
CA HIS A 749 -8.79 -10.59 34.31
C HIS A 749 -7.27 -10.46 34.15
N PRO A 750 -6.47 -11.22 34.92
CA PRO A 750 -5.02 -11.27 34.75
C PRO A 750 -4.65 -11.72 33.33
N VAL A 751 -3.67 -11.04 32.73
CA VAL A 751 -3.12 -11.39 31.43
C VAL A 751 -1.60 -11.45 31.49
N THR A 752 -1.04 -12.47 30.85
CA THR A 752 0.40 -12.58 30.62
C THR A 752 0.69 -12.69 29.13
N PHE A 753 1.52 -11.80 28.61
CA PHE A 753 2.05 -11.84 27.25
C PHE A 753 3.41 -12.56 27.25
N TRP A 754 3.57 -13.51 26.35
CA TRP A 754 4.75 -14.36 26.23
C TRP A 754 5.41 -14.17 24.87
N THR A 755 6.73 -13.98 24.88
CA THR A 755 7.57 -13.98 23.69
C THR A 755 8.91 -14.63 24.01
N ASP A 756 9.51 -15.28 23.03
CA ASP A 756 10.87 -15.81 23.10
C ASP A 756 11.92 -14.83 22.56
N SER A 757 11.50 -13.64 22.12
CA SER A 757 12.41 -12.57 21.69
C SER A 757 12.82 -11.69 22.86
N MET A 758 14.09 -11.81 23.28
CA MET A 758 14.69 -10.88 24.23
C MET A 758 14.81 -9.46 23.68
N SER A 759 14.91 -9.30 22.36
CA SER A 759 14.92 -7.97 21.71
C SER A 759 13.61 -7.23 22.00
N VAL A 760 12.47 -7.92 21.84
CA VAL A 760 11.13 -7.36 22.12
C VAL A 760 10.97 -7.04 23.60
N ILE A 761 11.32 -7.99 24.49
CA ILE A 761 11.26 -7.78 25.94
C ILE A 761 12.08 -6.54 26.33
N TYR A 762 13.28 -6.38 25.79
CA TYR A 762 14.11 -5.21 26.03
C TYR A 762 13.48 -3.92 25.53
N TYR A 763 12.97 -3.89 24.28
CA TYR A 763 12.30 -2.72 23.73
C TYR A 763 11.09 -2.29 24.57
N ILE A 764 10.32 -3.24 25.11
CA ILE A 764 9.15 -2.95 25.93
C ILE A 764 9.55 -2.48 27.33
N ARG A 765 10.61 -3.02 27.94
CA ARG A 765 11.05 -2.67 29.29
C ARG A 765 11.88 -1.39 29.37
N ASN A 766 12.56 -1.00 28.30
CA ASN A 766 13.53 0.09 28.37
C ASN A 766 12.89 1.47 28.13
N GLU A 767 13.01 2.36 29.11
CA GLU A 767 12.42 3.70 29.11
C GLU A 767 13.40 4.82 28.70
N SER A 768 14.70 4.53 28.64
CA SER A 768 15.76 5.54 28.48
C SER A 768 16.36 5.58 27.08
N ALA A 769 16.30 4.48 26.32
CA ALA A 769 16.90 4.38 25.00
C ALA A 769 16.08 5.09 23.90
N ARG A 770 16.78 5.78 22.99
CA ARG A 770 16.18 6.37 21.79
C ARG A 770 16.17 5.34 20.67
N TYR A 771 15.00 4.86 20.28
CA TYR A 771 14.85 3.90 19.19
C TYR A 771 14.77 4.56 17.81
N ALA A 772 15.06 3.78 16.77
CA ALA A 772 14.66 4.14 15.41
C ALA A 772 13.13 4.30 15.31
N CYS A 773 12.65 5.18 14.41
CA CYS A 773 11.24 5.56 14.29
C CYS A 773 10.29 4.36 14.18
N PHE A 774 10.67 3.31 13.44
CA PHE A 774 9.86 2.10 13.31
C PHE A 774 9.63 1.40 14.66
N VAL A 775 10.71 1.15 15.42
CA VAL A 775 10.66 0.49 16.72
C VAL A 775 9.92 1.37 17.73
N ALA A 776 10.22 2.67 17.78
CA ALA A 776 9.56 3.63 18.66
C ALA A 776 8.03 3.62 18.48
N ASN A 777 7.56 3.70 17.23
CA ASN A 777 6.11 3.72 16.93
C ASN A 777 5.39 2.43 17.31
N ARG A 778 6.05 1.27 17.20
CA ARG A 778 5.47 -0.03 17.56
C ARG A 778 5.48 -0.26 19.07
N VAL A 779 6.56 0.10 19.74
CA VAL A 779 6.65 0.05 21.20
C VAL A 779 5.62 0.99 21.84
N SER A 780 5.42 2.20 21.30
CA SER A 780 4.36 3.11 21.77
C SER A 780 2.99 2.44 21.73
N GLN A 781 2.62 1.85 20.59
CA GLN A 781 1.33 1.16 20.46
C GLN A 781 1.20 -0.04 21.41
N ILE A 782 2.27 -0.81 21.62
CA ILE A 782 2.25 -1.92 22.60
C ILE A 782 2.03 -1.38 24.01
N ARG A 783 2.72 -0.30 24.40
CA ARG A 783 2.59 0.34 25.72
C ARG A 783 1.27 1.07 25.93
N GLU A 784 0.61 1.50 24.85
CA GLU A 784 -0.76 2.04 24.90
C GLU A 784 -1.81 0.95 25.17
N LEU A 785 -1.55 -0.29 24.72
CA LEU A 785 -2.47 -1.43 24.86
C LEU A 785 -2.18 -2.34 26.05
N THR A 786 -0.95 -2.35 26.56
CA THR A 786 -0.45 -3.30 27.59
C THR A 786 0.50 -2.62 28.56
N THR A 787 0.72 -3.22 29.73
CA THR A 787 1.74 -2.75 30.69
C THR A 787 3.01 -3.60 30.62
N VAL A 788 4.14 -3.03 31.03
CA VAL A 788 5.47 -3.67 30.92
C VAL A 788 5.54 -4.96 31.75
N GLU A 789 4.86 -4.99 32.90
CA GLU A 789 4.85 -6.11 33.86
C GLU A 789 4.13 -7.35 33.32
N GLN A 790 3.23 -7.16 32.34
CA GLN A 790 2.48 -8.25 31.72
C GLN A 790 3.33 -9.07 30.76
N TRP A 791 4.51 -8.58 30.33
CA TRP A 791 5.37 -9.26 29.37
C TRP A 791 6.43 -10.14 30.04
N ARG A 792 6.38 -11.45 29.73
CA ARG A 792 7.30 -12.48 30.21
C ARG A 792 7.99 -13.20 29.05
N TYR A 793 9.20 -13.68 29.32
CA TYR A 793 9.95 -14.54 28.41
C TYR A 793 9.40 -15.98 28.44
N VAL A 794 9.34 -16.63 27.28
CA VAL A 794 9.11 -18.08 27.16
C VAL A 794 10.21 -18.69 26.29
N PRO A 795 10.77 -19.87 26.64
CA PRO A 795 11.70 -20.56 25.76
C PRO A 795 11.05 -20.94 24.42
N SER A 796 11.74 -20.77 23.29
CA SER A 796 11.20 -21.03 21.94
C SER A 796 10.55 -22.41 21.80
N GLY A 797 11.16 -23.46 22.36
CA GLY A 797 10.61 -24.83 22.32
C GLY A 797 9.29 -25.03 23.08
N LYS A 798 8.93 -24.09 23.97
CA LYS A 798 7.67 -24.06 24.73
C LYS A 798 6.69 -23.01 24.20
N ASN A 799 7.05 -22.24 23.17
CA ASN A 799 6.21 -21.20 22.59
C ASN A 799 5.24 -21.80 21.54
N PRO A 800 3.93 -21.90 21.80
CA PRO A 800 2.97 -22.40 20.81
C PRO A 800 2.84 -21.49 19.58
N ALA A 801 3.19 -20.20 19.69
CA ALA A 801 3.14 -19.26 18.57
C ALA A 801 4.16 -19.57 17.47
N ASP A 802 5.19 -20.38 17.76
CA ASP A 802 6.14 -20.92 16.77
C ASP A 802 5.43 -21.67 15.63
N LEU A 803 4.34 -22.38 15.96
CA LEU A 803 3.51 -23.04 14.96
C LEU A 803 2.85 -22.03 14.02
N ALA A 804 2.43 -20.88 14.54
CA ALA A 804 1.80 -19.82 13.75
C ALA A 804 2.79 -18.97 12.95
N SER A 805 4.08 -18.94 13.32
CA SER A 805 5.10 -18.21 12.58
C SER A 805 5.77 -19.07 11.50
N ARG A 806 5.91 -20.38 11.73
CA ARG A 806 6.59 -21.33 10.82
C ARG A 806 5.65 -22.15 9.95
N GLY A 807 4.45 -22.42 10.46
CA GLY A 807 3.42 -23.24 9.82
C GLY A 807 3.61 -24.73 10.08
N VAL A 808 2.50 -25.48 9.98
CA VAL A 808 2.45 -26.93 10.22
C VAL A 808 1.57 -27.62 9.18
N ILE A 809 1.92 -28.84 8.79
CA ILE A 809 1.11 -29.67 7.86
C ILE A 809 0.41 -30.82 8.61
N ASP A 810 0.85 -31.18 9.82
CA ASP A 810 0.23 -32.24 10.62
C ASP A 810 -0.85 -31.68 11.56
N MET A 811 -2.11 -32.04 11.30
CA MET A 811 -3.24 -31.65 12.15
C MET A 811 -3.18 -32.21 13.56
N ASN A 812 -2.46 -33.32 13.80
CA ASN A 812 -2.27 -33.83 15.16
C ASN A 812 -1.40 -32.88 16.01
N VAL A 813 -0.43 -32.21 15.38
CA VAL A 813 0.38 -31.18 16.04
C VAL A 813 -0.50 -29.97 16.39
N VAL A 814 -1.37 -29.55 15.48
CA VAL A 814 -2.34 -28.46 15.75
C VAL A 814 -3.26 -28.85 16.91
N LYS A 815 -3.85 -30.05 16.87
CA LYS A 815 -4.76 -30.54 17.91
C LYS A 815 -4.10 -30.61 19.29
N ASN A 816 -2.87 -31.11 19.37
CA ASN A 816 -2.21 -31.39 20.65
C ASN A 816 -1.46 -30.18 21.22
N LYS A 817 -0.89 -29.31 20.37
CA LYS A 817 -0.08 -28.16 20.82
C LYS A 817 -0.80 -26.82 20.64
N TRP A 818 -1.43 -26.60 19.48
CA TRP A 818 -2.07 -25.31 19.18
C TRP A 818 -3.41 -25.14 19.91
N TRP A 819 -4.27 -26.16 19.97
CA TRP A 819 -5.58 -26.02 20.63
C TRP A 819 -5.54 -26.08 22.15
N LYS A 820 -4.65 -26.91 22.71
CA LYS A 820 -4.52 -27.11 24.17
C LYS A 820 -3.51 -26.18 24.84
N GLY A 821 -2.70 -25.47 24.04
CA GLY A 821 -1.61 -24.64 24.56
C GLY A 821 -0.45 -25.46 25.14
N PRO A 822 0.56 -24.79 25.71
CA PRO A 822 1.74 -25.45 26.24
C PRO A 822 1.47 -26.08 27.61
N GLU A 823 2.07 -27.25 27.86
CA GLU A 823 1.81 -28.08 29.06
C GLU A 823 2.06 -27.37 30.39
N PHE A 824 2.94 -26.37 30.43
CA PHE A 824 3.24 -25.66 31.67
C PHE A 824 2.06 -24.83 32.18
N LEU A 825 1.10 -24.44 31.31
CA LEU A 825 -0.11 -23.73 31.74
C LEU A 825 -1.09 -24.62 32.50
N LEU A 826 -1.00 -25.94 32.32
CA LEU A 826 -1.75 -26.93 33.11
C LEU A 826 -1.14 -27.14 34.50
N ARG A 827 -0.02 -26.48 34.81
CA ARG A 827 0.64 -26.53 36.12
C ARG A 827 0.45 -25.20 36.87
N ALA A 828 0.80 -25.20 38.16
CA ALA A 828 0.79 -23.99 38.99
C ALA A 828 1.78 -22.92 38.46
N ASP A 829 1.50 -21.63 38.73
CA ASP A 829 2.33 -20.47 38.32
C ASP A 829 3.80 -20.61 38.72
N SER A 830 4.07 -21.24 39.86
CA SER A 830 5.44 -21.52 40.32
C SER A 830 6.30 -22.33 39.34
N MET A 831 5.67 -23.08 38.42
CA MET A 831 6.31 -23.94 37.42
C MET A 831 6.38 -23.30 36.03
N TRP A 832 5.93 -22.05 35.87
CA TRP A 832 6.03 -21.31 34.62
C TRP A 832 7.46 -20.79 34.39
N PRO A 833 7.86 -20.46 33.15
CA PRO A 833 9.17 -19.86 32.88
C PRO A 833 9.39 -18.59 33.70
N ARG A 834 10.57 -18.46 34.31
CA ARG A 834 10.96 -17.36 35.21
C ARG A 834 11.97 -16.44 34.53
N ARG A 835 12.23 -15.29 35.15
CA ARG A 835 13.29 -14.36 34.70
C ARG A 835 14.67 -15.01 34.66
N GLU A 836 14.92 -16.00 35.51
CA GLU A 836 16.17 -16.77 35.52
C GLU A 836 16.39 -17.56 34.23
N ASP A 837 15.33 -17.82 33.45
CA ASP A 837 15.39 -18.49 32.15
C ASP A 837 15.68 -17.50 30.99
N GLU A 838 15.78 -16.18 31.24
CA GLU A 838 16.01 -15.16 30.21
C GLU A 838 17.46 -15.23 29.67
N PRO A 839 17.67 -15.46 28.35
CA PRO A 839 19.01 -15.45 27.79
C PRO A 839 19.61 -14.04 27.75
N PRO A 840 20.94 -13.90 27.74
CA PRO A 840 21.59 -12.59 27.65
C PRO A 840 21.23 -11.89 26.34
N ILE A 841 21.03 -10.57 26.41
CA ILE A 841 20.69 -9.74 25.25
C ILE A 841 21.92 -9.54 24.37
N ASN A 842 21.74 -9.71 23.06
CA ASN A 842 22.72 -9.31 22.05
C ASN A 842 22.47 -7.85 21.66
N GLU A 843 23.24 -6.92 22.21
CA GLU A 843 23.08 -5.48 21.96
C GLU A 843 23.22 -5.10 20.48
N CYS A 844 23.98 -5.87 19.69
CA CYS A 844 24.13 -5.65 18.24
C CYS A 844 22.84 -5.90 17.44
N ALA A 845 21.85 -6.62 18.00
CA ALA A 845 20.56 -6.86 17.37
C ALA A 845 19.55 -5.71 17.59
N LEU A 846 19.90 -4.73 18.43
CA LEU A 846 19.01 -3.62 18.78
C LEU A 846 19.13 -2.46 17.80
N GLU A 847 18.00 -1.99 17.28
CA GLU A 847 17.92 -0.82 16.39
C GLU A 847 17.82 0.48 17.19
N LEU A 848 18.92 0.81 17.90
CA LEU A 848 19.07 2.06 18.63
C LEU A 848 19.44 3.22 17.70
N LYS A 849 18.97 4.42 18.00
CA LYS A 849 19.36 5.63 17.29
C LYS A 849 20.82 5.94 17.63
N THR A 850 21.71 5.85 16.66
CA THR A 850 23.14 6.14 16.86
C THR A 850 23.31 7.58 17.32
N SER A 851 23.86 7.79 18.51
CA SER A 851 24.45 9.06 18.89
C SER A 851 25.71 9.24 18.04
N VAL A 852 25.71 10.21 17.13
CA VAL A 852 26.90 10.57 16.35
C VAL A 852 27.96 11.09 17.32
N SER A 853 28.90 10.23 17.68
CA SER A 853 30.12 10.65 18.37
C SER A 853 31.08 11.13 17.29
N LEU A 854 31.35 12.44 17.26
CA LEU A 854 32.33 13.06 16.36
C LEU A 854 33.74 12.61 16.76
N THR A 855 34.29 11.62 16.07
CA THR A 855 35.70 11.24 16.19
C THR A 855 36.55 12.20 15.35
N SER A 856 37.24 13.13 16.01
CA SER A 856 38.19 14.07 15.39
C SER A 856 39.47 13.34 15.00
N THR A 857 39.71 13.16 13.69
CA THR A 857 41.04 12.81 13.16
C THR A 857 41.99 13.99 13.31
N GLN A 858 43.16 13.77 13.91
CA GLN A 858 44.18 14.81 14.13
C GLN A 858 44.82 15.26 12.82
N GLU A 859 44.31 16.34 12.22
CA GLU A 859 45.14 17.27 11.47
C GLU A 859 45.19 18.58 12.28
N ARG A 860 46.39 19.13 12.53
CA ARG A 860 46.57 20.40 13.26
C ARG A 860 46.19 21.59 12.37
N HIS A 861 44.93 21.67 11.99
CA HIS A 861 44.37 22.79 11.27
C HIS A 861 43.46 23.58 12.19
N SER A 862 43.65 24.89 12.26
CA SER A 862 42.71 25.74 12.98
C SER A 862 41.37 25.72 12.22
N GLY A 863 40.28 26.07 12.91
CA GLY A 863 38.98 26.27 12.26
C GLY A 863 39.00 27.33 11.15
N LEU A 864 40.05 28.16 11.07
CA LEU A 864 40.24 29.18 10.03
C LEU A 864 41.07 28.69 8.83
N HIS A 865 41.72 27.54 8.91
CA HIS A 865 42.59 27.00 7.84
C HIS A 865 41.92 26.97 6.45
N PRO A 866 40.63 26.57 6.29
CA PRO A 866 39.96 26.61 5.00
C PRO A 866 39.86 28.03 4.41
N LEU A 867 39.71 29.06 5.26
CA LEU A 867 39.60 30.45 4.82
C LEU A 867 40.94 30.98 4.31
N PHE A 868 42.06 30.54 4.89
CA PHE A 868 43.41 30.94 4.46
C PHE A 868 43.71 30.49 3.02
N LYS A 869 43.17 29.35 2.60
CA LYS A 869 43.31 28.84 1.22
C LYS A 869 42.29 29.42 0.25
N TYR A 870 41.11 29.82 0.74
CA TYR A 870 40.03 30.32 -0.09
C TYR A 870 40.26 31.76 -0.58
N TYR A 871 40.76 32.65 0.29
CA TYR A 871 40.94 34.06 -0.06
C TYR A 871 42.31 34.34 -0.68
N SER A 872 42.33 35.06 -1.80
CA SER A 872 43.56 35.48 -2.50
C SER A 872 44.04 36.90 -2.15
N SER A 873 43.34 37.59 -1.25
CA SER A 873 43.62 38.97 -0.82
C SER A 873 43.56 39.09 0.69
N TRP A 874 44.62 39.66 1.28
CA TRP A 874 44.73 39.92 2.72
C TRP A 874 43.53 40.72 3.26
N TYR A 875 43.17 41.80 2.57
CA TYR A 875 42.05 42.66 2.97
C TYR A 875 40.69 41.94 2.91
N LYS A 876 40.47 41.06 1.92
CA LYS A 876 39.24 40.25 1.84
C LYS A 876 39.17 39.21 2.97
N LEU A 877 40.29 38.57 3.29
CA LEU A 877 40.39 37.63 4.41
C LEU A 877 40.09 38.34 5.75
N LEU A 878 40.70 39.50 5.99
CA LEU A 878 40.45 40.32 7.19
C LEU A 878 38.97 40.65 7.37
N LYS A 879 38.30 41.11 6.30
CA LYS A 879 36.85 41.40 6.34
C LYS A 879 36.01 40.18 6.63
N ALA A 880 36.32 39.05 6.00
CA ALA A 880 35.57 37.82 6.19
C ALA A 880 35.69 37.30 7.64
N VAL A 881 36.90 37.29 8.20
CA VAL A 881 37.13 36.89 9.58
C VAL A 881 36.52 37.89 10.57
N ALA A 882 36.57 39.20 10.29
CA ALA A 882 35.91 40.21 11.13
C ALA A 882 34.39 40.00 11.22
N TRP A 883 33.72 39.72 10.09
CA TRP A 883 32.30 39.39 10.08
C TRP A 883 32.01 38.07 10.82
N LEU A 884 32.85 37.06 10.63
CA LEU A 884 32.71 35.77 11.31
C LEU A 884 32.81 35.93 12.83
N THR A 885 33.82 36.66 13.32
CA THR A 885 34.01 36.91 14.76
C THR A 885 32.86 37.71 15.35
N ARG A 886 32.32 38.70 14.61
CA ARG A 886 31.13 39.44 15.03
C ARG A 886 29.88 38.57 15.09
N TYR A 887 29.72 37.64 14.15
CA TYR A 887 28.62 36.67 14.16
C TYR A 887 28.74 35.66 15.31
N VAL A 888 29.95 35.17 15.60
CA VAL A 888 30.20 34.30 16.77
C VAL A 888 29.87 35.05 18.06
N THR A 889 30.24 36.32 18.16
CA THR A 889 29.91 37.17 19.31
C THR A 889 28.39 37.35 19.45
N TYR A 890 27.69 37.57 18.33
CA TYR A 890 26.22 37.60 18.31
C TYR A 890 25.59 36.31 18.85
N LEU A 891 26.04 35.14 18.39
CA LEU A 891 25.51 33.85 18.87
C LEU A 891 25.76 33.64 20.37
N LYS A 892 26.93 34.06 20.88
CA LYS A 892 27.26 33.97 22.31
C LYS A 892 26.39 34.90 23.17
N VAL A 893 26.13 36.13 22.69
CA VAL A 893 25.29 37.10 23.40
C VAL A 893 23.82 36.67 23.39
N MET A 894 23.29 36.17 22.26
CA MET A 894 21.94 35.61 22.16
C MET A 894 21.67 34.47 23.15
N HIS A 895 22.72 33.76 23.58
CA HIS A 895 22.61 32.69 24.55
C HIS A 895 22.66 33.15 26.02
N LEU A 896 23.18 34.36 26.30
CA LEU A 896 23.55 34.78 27.66
C LEU A 896 22.92 36.10 28.16
N ALA A 897 22.55 37.06 27.31
CA ALA A 897 21.86 38.29 27.74
C ALA A 897 21.14 39.02 26.58
N GLY A 898 20.01 39.65 26.88
CA GLY A 898 19.14 40.36 25.93
C GLY A 898 19.80 41.50 25.15
N TYR A 899 19.07 41.95 24.12
CA TYR A 899 19.47 42.73 22.93
C TYR A 899 20.16 44.11 23.10
N GLU A 900 20.55 44.52 24.30
CA GLU A 900 20.85 45.94 24.58
C GLU A 900 22.27 46.41 24.22
N ASN A 901 23.21 45.52 23.87
CA ASN A 901 24.60 45.88 23.50
C ASN A 901 25.07 45.26 22.17
N MET A 902 24.20 45.14 21.16
CA MET A 902 24.64 44.67 19.84
C MET A 902 25.29 45.80 19.02
N ASN A 903 26.53 45.58 18.59
CA ASN A 903 27.11 46.36 17.50
C ASN A 903 26.38 45.99 16.20
N VAL A 904 25.50 46.88 15.72
CA VAL A 904 24.79 46.81 14.43
C VAL A 904 25.37 47.90 13.51
N GLY A 905 25.61 47.59 12.22
CA GLY A 905 26.22 48.53 11.25
C GLY A 905 27.53 48.02 10.61
N PRO A 906 28.26 48.86 9.86
CA PRO A 906 29.49 48.47 9.17
C PRO A 906 30.60 48.00 10.14
N LEU A 907 31.62 47.31 9.62
CA LEU A 907 32.77 46.88 10.41
C LEU A 907 33.54 48.11 10.92
N ARG A 908 33.83 48.12 12.23
CA ARG A 908 34.68 49.15 12.85
C ARG A 908 36.15 48.78 12.66
N VAL A 909 37.03 49.77 12.83
CA VAL A 909 38.49 49.54 12.80
C VAL A 909 38.90 48.47 13.83
N GLU A 910 38.25 48.47 14.99
CA GLU A 910 38.49 47.46 16.03
C GLU A 910 38.08 46.04 15.62
N ASP A 911 37.04 45.88 14.78
CA ASP A 911 36.64 44.57 14.27
C ASP A 911 37.72 44.00 13.33
N ILE A 912 38.33 44.87 12.52
CA ILE A 912 39.44 44.51 11.61
C ILE A 912 40.71 44.18 12.41
N ARG A 913 41.03 44.98 13.45
CA ARG A 913 42.19 44.74 14.33
C ARG A 913 42.07 43.39 15.05
N ASN A 914 40.89 43.07 15.56
CA ASN A 914 40.63 41.77 16.20
C ASN A 914 40.69 40.60 15.22
N ALA A 915 40.23 40.80 13.98
CA ALA A 915 40.35 39.79 12.93
C ALA A 915 41.81 39.54 12.54
N GLU A 916 42.62 40.59 12.45
CA GLU A 916 44.07 40.49 12.20
C GLU A 916 44.75 39.67 13.28
N LEU A 917 44.53 40.00 14.55
CA LEU A 917 45.06 39.24 15.69
C LEU A 917 44.59 37.78 15.65
N ALA A 918 43.32 37.50 15.37
CA ALA A 918 42.78 36.15 15.30
C ALA A 918 43.43 35.31 14.18
N ILE A 919 43.66 35.91 13.01
CA ILE A 919 44.33 35.25 11.88
C ILE A 919 45.80 34.96 12.22
N LEU A 920 46.50 35.94 12.80
CA LEU A 920 47.90 35.77 13.20
C LEU A 920 48.05 34.68 14.27
N ARG A 921 47.17 34.67 15.30
CA ARG A 921 47.16 33.60 16.32
C ARG A 921 46.95 32.22 15.71
N ALA A 922 45.99 32.09 14.79
CA ALA A 922 45.71 30.82 14.13
C ALA A 922 46.87 30.35 13.24
N ALA A 923 47.48 31.26 12.47
CA ALA A 923 48.65 30.95 11.65
C ALA A 923 49.86 30.52 12.48
N GLN A 924 50.10 31.21 13.60
CA GLN A 924 51.16 30.85 14.55
C GLN A 924 50.88 29.51 15.24
N TRP A 925 49.63 29.24 15.59
CA TRP A 925 49.23 27.97 16.21
C TRP A 925 49.39 26.77 15.26
N GLU A 926 48.98 26.92 13.99
CA GLU A 926 49.16 25.87 12.99
C GLU A 926 50.65 25.58 12.71
N ALA A 927 51.50 26.60 12.74
CA ALA A 927 52.93 26.45 12.48
C ALA A 927 53.73 25.94 13.69
N TRP A 928 53.38 26.38 14.91
CA TRP A 928 54.26 26.26 16.07
C TRP A 928 53.57 25.72 17.35
N GLY A 929 52.27 25.42 17.34
CA GLY A 929 51.55 24.91 18.51
C GLY A 929 51.05 26.01 19.45
N GLU A 930 50.77 25.70 20.72
CA GLU A 930 50.15 26.64 21.67
C GLU A 930 51.17 27.65 22.23
N ILE A 931 51.77 28.48 21.36
CA ILE A 931 52.80 29.48 21.73
C ILE A 931 52.23 30.77 22.33
N ALA A 932 50.91 30.87 22.47
CA ALA A 932 50.21 32.04 23.02
C ALA A 932 50.30 32.14 24.56
N LYS A 933 50.90 31.14 25.23
CA LYS A 933 51.14 31.11 26.67
C LYS A 933 52.63 30.88 26.90
N GLU A 934 53.28 31.78 27.64
CA GLU A 934 54.73 31.70 27.91
C GLU A 934 55.11 30.43 28.70
N ASP A 935 54.17 29.84 29.44
CA ASP A 935 54.36 28.62 30.23
C ASP A 935 54.13 27.31 29.43
N SER A 936 53.84 27.37 28.13
CA SER A 936 53.57 26.17 27.34
C SER A 936 54.85 25.43 26.92
N PRO A 937 54.84 24.08 26.85
CA PRO A 937 55.99 23.32 26.38
C PRO A 937 56.36 23.64 24.93
N ASP A 938 55.37 23.99 24.10
CA ASP A 938 55.57 24.44 22.72
C ASP A 938 56.28 25.80 22.66
N PHE A 939 56.01 26.72 23.60
CA PHE A 939 56.69 28.00 23.69
C PHE A 939 58.16 27.87 24.11
N ALA A 940 58.47 26.93 25.00
CA ALA A 940 59.86 26.66 25.42
C ALA A 940 60.72 26.20 24.22
N ASP A 941 60.22 25.27 23.40
CA ASP A 941 60.89 24.82 22.18
C ASP A 941 60.95 25.95 21.12
N PHE A 942 59.87 26.71 20.95
CA PHE A 942 59.82 27.88 20.06
C PHE A 942 60.86 28.95 20.43
N LYS A 943 61.00 29.27 21.72
CA LYS A 943 61.96 30.26 22.23
C LYS A 943 63.41 29.84 21.98
N VAL A 944 63.73 28.54 22.12
CA VAL A 944 65.05 27.99 21.79
C VAL A 944 65.34 28.08 20.29
N ARG A 945 64.38 27.76 19.43
CA ARG A 945 64.53 27.82 17.97
C ARG A 945 64.72 29.24 17.43
N LEU A 946 64.20 30.24 18.14
CA LEU A 946 64.18 31.65 17.72
C LEU A 946 64.92 32.59 18.66
N ASP A 947 65.84 32.08 19.47
CA ASP A 947 66.55 32.83 20.50
C ASP A 947 67.20 34.14 19.98
N ARG A 948 67.67 34.13 18.73
CA ARG A 948 68.23 35.30 18.03
C ARG A 948 67.26 36.49 17.86
N LEU A 949 65.96 36.23 17.86
CA LEU A 949 64.89 37.23 17.75
C LEU A 949 64.27 37.59 19.11
N SER A 950 64.79 37.00 20.20
CA SER A 950 64.34 37.19 21.59
C SER A 950 62.80 37.25 21.71
N PRO A 951 62.07 36.19 21.32
CA PRO A 951 60.62 36.25 21.15
C PRO A 951 59.90 36.54 22.48
N ILE A 952 58.91 37.43 22.42
CA ILE A 952 58.01 37.78 23.51
C ILE A 952 56.55 37.53 23.10
N VAL A 953 55.67 37.24 24.05
CA VAL A 953 54.23 37.10 23.77
C VAL A 953 53.49 38.36 24.22
N SER A 954 52.76 39.00 23.30
CA SER A 954 51.85 40.09 23.64
C SER A 954 50.56 39.96 22.86
N GLU A 955 49.43 40.20 23.53
CA GLU A 955 48.09 40.00 22.96
C GLU A 955 47.93 38.61 22.33
N GLY A 956 48.48 37.57 22.97
CA GLY A 956 48.37 36.17 22.55
C GLY A 956 49.05 35.82 21.22
N ILE A 957 49.90 36.69 20.68
CA ILE A 957 50.76 36.42 19.51
C ILE A 957 52.24 36.55 19.87
N ALA A 958 53.08 35.74 19.23
CA ALA A 958 54.52 35.84 19.35
C ALA A 958 55.05 37.02 18.52
N ARG A 959 55.86 37.86 19.16
CA ARG A 959 56.47 39.09 18.61
C ARG A 959 57.97 39.09 18.87
N VAL A 960 58.70 39.90 18.12
CA VAL A 960 60.16 40.06 18.25
C VAL A 960 60.48 40.93 19.46
N GLY A 961 61.40 40.49 20.30
CA GLY A 961 61.94 41.27 21.42
C GLY A 961 63.35 41.82 21.14
N GLY A 962 63.83 42.70 22.01
CA GLY A 962 65.22 43.19 21.97
C GLY A 962 65.41 44.57 21.33
N ARG A 963 66.37 44.70 20.40
CA ARG A 963 67.10 45.95 20.02
C ARG A 963 66.26 47.19 19.68
N LEU A 964 64.98 47.05 19.35
CA LEU A 964 64.06 48.15 19.01
C LEU A 964 63.30 48.72 20.22
N GLN A 965 63.51 48.19 21.43
CA GLN A 965 62.83 48.62 22.66
C GLN A 965 63.04 50.11 23.00
N MET A 966 64.19 50.68 22.61
CA MET A 966 64.57 52.07 22.89
C MET A 966 64.17 53.06 21.79
N LEU A 967 63.44 52.62 20.75
CA LEU A 967 62.98 53.48 19.65
C LEU A 967 61.71 54.26 20.08
N GLU A 968 61.62 55.56 19.81
CA GLU A 968 60.40 56.35 20.03
C GLU A 968 59.36 56.06 18.92
N SER A 969 58.68 54.92 19.01
CA SER A 969 57.60 54.52 18.08
C SER A 969 56.50 53.70 18.75
N SER A 970 55.45 53.35 17.99
CA SER A 970 54.33 52.56 18.50
C SER A 970 54.81 51.19 19.02
N TYR A 971 54.10 50.64 20.01
CA TYR A 971 54.44 49.34 20.60
C TYR A 971 54.54 48.23 19.54
N GLU A 972 53.66 48.28 18.56
CA GLU A 972 53.56 47.29 17.50
C GLU A 972 54.74 47.39 16.50
N THR A 973 55.29 48.58 16.28
CA THR A 973 56.52 48.80 15.48
C THR A 973 57.78 48.40 16.26
N ARG A 974 57.80 48.58 17.59
CA ARG A 974 58.90 48.11 18.45
C ARG A 974 58.94 46.59 18.58
N HIS A 975 57.77 45.95 18.51
CA HIS A 975 57.58 44.51 18.70
C HIS A 975 56.75 43.91 17.55
N PRO A 976 57.33 43.78 16.33
CA PRO A 976 56.61 43.23 15.19
C PRO A 976 56.26 41.75 15.39
N ALA A 977 55.10 41.32 14.89
CA ALA A 977 54.63 39.94 15.00
C ALA A 977 55.42 38.99 14.11
N LEU A 978 55.74 37.81 14.64
CA LEU A 978 56.49 36.78 13.94
C LEU A 978 55.59 36.01 12.96
N LEU A 979 55.96 35.99 11.69
CA LEU A 979 55.23 35.25 10.65
C LEU A 979 55.95 33.95 10.27
N PRO A 980 55.22 32.81 10.15
CA PRO A 980 55.80 31.56 9.66
C PRO A 980 56.13 31.63 8.17
N CYS A 981 57.32 31.15 7.80
CA CYS A 981 57.89 31.31 6.45
C CYS A 981 57.10 30.59 5.34
N TYR A 982 56.47 29.44 5.63
CA TYR A 982 55.72 28.63 4.66
C TYR A 982 54.24 28.52 5.03
N HIS A 983 53.55 29.66 5.14
CA HIS A 983 52.13 29.69 5.50
C HIS A 983 51.32 30.58 4.54
N PRO A 984 50.11 30.17 4.11
CA PRO A 984 49.30 30.95 3.17
C PRO A 984 49.02 32.39 3.61
N VAL A 985 48.86 32.63 4.90
CA VAL A 985 48.68 33.99 5.46
C VAL A 985 49.89 34.88 5.20
N THR A 986 51.10 34.34 5.34
CA THR A 986 52.37 35.06 5.11
C THR A 986 52.46 35.50 3.65
N ASP A 987 52.10 34.61 2.71
CA ASP A 987 52.06 34.92 1.27
C ASP A 987 51.03 36.01 0.94
N LEU A 988 49.86 35.97 1.58
CA LEU A 988 48.81 36.98 1.39
C LEU A 988 49.25 38.36 1.87
N ILE A 989 49.95 38.43 3.00
CA ILE A 989 50.51 39.68 3.55
C ILE A 989 51.59 40.24 2.61
N ILE A 990 52.56 39.41 2.19
CA ILE A 990 53.62 39.83 1.26
C ILE A 990 53.00 40.35 -0.04
N ARG A 991 52.05 39.60 -0.61
CA ARG A 991 51.36 40.01 -1.85
C ARG A 991 50.60 41.32 -1.68
N HIS A 992 49.98 41.54 -0.52
CA HIS A 992 49.26 42.79 -0.24
C HIS A 992 50.18 44.01 -0.28
N TYR A 993 51.31 43.96 0.44
CA TYR A 993 52.27 45.07 0.45
C TYR A 993 53.03 45.22 -0.87
N HIS A 994 53.31 44.11 -1.57
CA HIS A 994 53.91 44.16 -2.89
C HIS A 994 53.02 44.90 -3.91
N VAL A 995 51.71 44.68 -3.87
CA VAL A 995 50.74 45.41 -4.72
C VAL A 995 50.59 46.86 -4.25
N LEU A 996 50.56 47.12 -2.94
CA LEU A 996 50.40 48.46 -2.37
C LEU A 996 51.56 49.39 -2.75
N GLU A 997 52.78 48.87 -2.75
CA GLU A 997 54.00 49.59 -3.14
C GLU A 997 54.20 49.63 -4.67
N GLY A 998 53.25 49.17 -5.48
CA GLY A 998 53.34 49.23 -6.94
C GLY A 998 54.40 48.30 -7.55
N HIS A 999 54.61 47.12 -6.96
CA HIS A 999 55.55 46.10 -7.41
C HIS A 999 57.04 46.49 -7.33
N LEU A 1000 57.39 47.42 -6.43
CA LEU A 1000 58.78 47.80 -6.17
C LEU A 1000 59.64 46.60 -5.69
N GLY A 1001 60.97 46.79 -5.75
CA GLY A 1001 61.96 45.74 -5.46
C GLY A 1001 61.82 45.13 -4.06
N THR A 1002 62.36 43.91 -3.89
CA THR A 1002 62.22 43.09 -2.67
C THR A 1002 62.67 43.82 -1.40
N SER A 1003 63.77 44.57 -1.45
CA SER A 1003 64.26 45.37 -0.31
C SER A 1003 63.27 46.46 0.13
N GLN A 1004 62.53 47.04 -0.81
CA GLN A 1004 61.53 48.08 -0.54
C GLN A 1004 60.30 47.47 0.11
N VAL A 1005 59.77 46.37 -0.45
CA VAL A 1005 58.61 45.66 0.10
C VAL A 1005 58.90 45.11 1.50
N LEU A 1006 60.09 44.56 1.72
CA LEU A 1006 60.53 44.13 3.05
C LEU A 1006 60.66 45.30 4.03
N SER A 1007 61.12 46.46 3.57
CA SER A 1007 61.17 47.68 4.40
C SER A 1007 59.76 48.14 4.79
N SER A 1008 58.80 48.13 3.87
CA SER A 1008 57.40 48.49 4.15
C SER A 1008 56.67 47.49 5.05
N ILE A 1009 56.98 46.19 4.93
CA ILE A 1009 56.43 45.19 5.85
C ILE A 1009 57.04 45.34 7.25
N ARG A 1010 58.32 45.69 7.35
CA ARG A 1010 59.07 45.88 8.61
C ARG A 1010 58.82 47.23 9.29
N SER A 1011 58.37 48.24 8.56
CA SER A 1011 57.97 49.56 9.12
C SER A 1011 56.58 49.52 9.77
N ILE A 1012 55.83 48.44 9.53
CA ILE A 1012 54.52 48.12 10.10
C ILE A 1012 54.70 46.86 10.98
N PRO A 1013 53.77 46.51 11.90
CA PRO A 1013 54.01 45.54 12.98
C PRO A 1013 54.25 44.06 12.63
N LEU A 1014 55.01 43.71 11.60
CA LEU A 1014 55.21 42.34 11.11
C LEU A 1014 56.70 42.07 10.76
N GLN A 1015 57.26 40.93 11.22
CA GLN A 1015 58.61 40.48 10.90
C GLN A 1015 58.65 39.01 10.47
N PHE A 1016 59.47 38.69 9.46
CA PHE A 1016 59.71 37.33 8.99
C PHE A 1016 60.91 36.69 9.69
N ASN A 1017 60.84 35.38 9.91
CA ASN A 1017 61.93 34.60 10.46
C ASN A 1017 62.92 34.16 9.36
N ASP A 1018 64.14 34.74 9.35
CA ASP A 1018 65.24 34.33 8.48
C ASP A 1018 66.20 33.38 9.23
N SER A 1019 66.09 32.07 9.01
CA SER A 1019 67.12 31.08 9.39
C SER A 1019 67.90 30.59 8.14
N PRO A 1020 69.24 30.64 8.15
CA PRO A 1020 70.04 30.38 6.96
C PRO A 1020 70.34 28.89 6.81
N GLN A 1021 69.61 28.20 5.96
CA GLN A 1021 70.06 26.99 5.26
C GLN A 1021 69.09 26.68 4.11
N HIS A 1022 69.62 26.76 2.87
CA HIS A 1022 68.97 26.52 1.59
C HIS A 1022 68.01 27.60 1.04
N PHE A 1023 68.57 28.76 0.70
CA PHE A 1023 68.15 29.46 -0.52
C PHE A 1023 68.68 28.68 -1.74
N TYR A 1024 67.96 27.64 -2.16
CA TYR A 1024 67.75 27.48 -3.59
C TYR A 1024 66.48 28.24 -3.91
N PHE A 1025 66.61 29.48 -4.38
CA PHE A 1025 65.58 30.04 -5.23
C PHE A 1025 65.48 29.08 -6.42
N SER A 1026 64.49 28.18 -6.42
CA SER A 1026 64.11 27.50 -7.64
C SER A 1026 63.63 28.59 -8.60
N LYS A 1027 64.22 28.55 -9.79
CA LYS A 1027 64.06 29.46 -10.93
C LYS A 1027 62.64 29.50 -11.53
N THR A 1028 61.57 29.38 -10.74
CA THR A 1028 60.21 29.13 -11.28
C THR A 1028 59.09 30.00 -10.73
N ALA A 1029 59.38 31.14 -10.07
CA ALA A 1029 58.31 32.07 -9.64
C ALA A 1029 58.57 33.55 -9.97
N PHE A 1030 59.51 33.84 -10.86
CA PHE A 1030 59.56 35.14 -11.56
C PHE A 1030 59.96 34.90 -13.02
N ASN A 1031 58.96 34.85 -13.88
CA ASN A 1031 59.03 35.62 -15.12
C ASN A 1031 57.67 36.34 -15.30
N PRO A 1032 57.68 37.59 -15.77
CA PRO A 1032 56.59 38.55 -15.65
C PRO A 1032 55.59 38.35 -16.79
N LEU A 1033 54.38 38.92 -16.68
CA LEU A 1033 53.41 39.09 -17.78
C LEU A 1033 53.18 37.85 -18.68
#